data_AF-A0A0C2I9Q4-F1
#
_entry.id   AF-A0A0C2I9Q4-F1
#
_cell.length_a   1.000
_cell.length_b   1.000
_cell.length_c   1.000
_cell.angle_alpha   90.00
_cell.angle_beta   90.00
_cell.angle_gamma   90.00
#
_symmetry.space_group_name_H-M   'P 1'
#
loop_
_entity.id
_entity.type
_entity.pdbx_description
1 polymer ?
#
loop_
_entity_poly.entity_id
_entity_poly.type
_entity_poly.pdbx_seq_one_letter_code
_entity_poly.pdbx_strand_id
1 'polypeptide(L)'
;MEEPVMEKINYQIDMIIRRALLITSNQQESDPRKVYTDVRLYELVLEPIRVLCINDCNQSTLFMLNSNIGSLGRCTTLLDPEARHYVCTDCASDDSSRLCEDCFSNSRHVTHNYVYSVQKNQCICHCGDSEAYVNSPPCSKHVIPSDAMNIPDIFVKRFRYIIRHMFKYVELMCDDDSGLNSYVDNWLLLSDHFRQLNLKDKPSGFVSSSENNGHSTNAHKWCLLIFRREDDDPGYTNMCMNFANPPGNKVELMSDFRSMGYVCVKYRDTIENCKASSVQIEKFIKDRLPGSGMYCRVINVYRLYFMKLTGYMIQLIHDKCMRKSIFCDMMSDMVFKETSLPEKFFFNRILWTDIRLRLASLVFLPTLLSRRAMNLVEFYWQNFHRLYREVLMRNTIKTYLFRLSIQILTPKTQFEYLVEKGFLCMILDFVSDSLRKLGLRKGASITNVFRRMDRRAIDPIYSILDHFHEILYYPGNSIKESGQINTELKKMALRFMHLLADFEDMEPIKLRQTNHEDETIPEEACILTCHLHHIIKSYVTMILKSDNVTHFLLREFVTLFKNQMERITGKLSTQKAIEKIIILPDVENKPFSIFNLSQRVFFDILTECVVKRKLSDEFAKTIFEDEVLLMEISQAAITSLSFDVFIKASRLTEPSKHLGFLASMYHCPLTACYLFMQDFNAIQFLISFISPEHFLKYLLFNVCPSIREKEALSQSLSTIVSRPEFEDTLVLPHVLILIYNVLTEMRLVGNMDDPDAYFIKRQGIHMQARGNITNDAYVRDVFQNYEGLLVPTNPYTKSVQSERISCNIPYTSQTHQKREPDSFSSQNFNPGYPFYYLNTVQETQLDFSTLLNFYKIRVPYFELPDVIELRAEFKGMDAFMFSESFLDFLMDCFIKWYKKPEHWQRDSPDSFLFILLILSFILRVSRERSICDSHRERMYDFFGPHPKLENRSLLDIIRREVPNCRNPLVAAMINRVNSLSHLGMRNSQTN
;
A
#
# COMPACT_ATOMS: atom_id res chain seq x y z
N MET A 1 -31.62 -45.68 11.13
CA MET A 1 -31.67 -46.53 9.91
C MET A 1 -30.97 -45.83 8.74
N GLU A 2 -29.84 -45.15 8.97
CA GLU A 2 -29.17 -44.25 7.98
C GLU A 2 -27.76 -44.72 7.56
N GLU A 3 -27.01 -45.42 8.43
CA GLU A 3 -25.70 -46.02 8.12
C GLU A 3 -25.67 -46.95 6.89
N PRO A 4 -26.67 -47.83 6.66
CA PRO A 4 -26.60 -48.80 5.56
C PRO A 4 -26.59 -48.16 4.16
N VAL A 5 -27.16 -46.98 4.01
CA VAL A 5 -27.23 -46.26 2.72
C VAL A 5 -25.91 -45.53 2.44
N MET A 6 -25.30 -44.93 3.46
CA MET A 6 -23.99 -44.26 3.34
C MET A 6 -22.90 -45.26 2.98
N GLU A 7 -22.83 -46.40 3.68
CA GLU A 7 -21.84 -47.45 3.42
C GLU A 7 -21.94 -48.00 2.00
N LYS A 8 -23.16 -48.21 1.51
CA LYS A 8 -23.40 -48.68 0.13
C LYS A 8 -22.89 -47.67 -0.92
N ILE A 9 -23.13 -46.38 -0.72
CA ILE A 9 -22.65 -45.33 -1.64
C ILE A 9 -21.13 -45.24 -1.64
N ASN A 10 -20.51 -45.22 -0.45
CA ASN A 10 -19.06 -45.17 -0.31
C ASN A 10 -18.40 -46.37 -1.02
N TYR A 11 -18.95 -47.56 -0.80
CA TYR A 11 -18.50 -48.80 -1.45
C TYR A 11 -18.61 -48.73 -2.98
N GLN A 12 -19.68 -48.16 -3.54
CA GLN A 12 -19.83 -48.00 -4.99
C GLN A 12 -18.81 -47.02 -5.58
N ILE A 13 -18.58 -45.88 -4.92
CA ILE A 13 -17.57 -44.90 -5.36
C ILE A 13 -16.18 -45.50 -5.33
N ASP A 14 -15.85 -46.21 -4.24
CA ASP A 14 -14.63 -46.99 -4.15
C ASP A 14 -14.56 -47.90 -5.38
N MET A 15 -15.53 -48.79 -5.60
CA MET A 15 -15.45 -49.74 -6.72
C MET A 15 -15.18 -49.11 -8.09
N ILE A 16 -15.80 -47.95 -8.37
CA ILE A 16 -15.53 -47.17 -9.59
C ILE A 16 -14.04 -46.78 -9.66
N ILE A 17 -13.51 -46.16 -8.61
CA ILE A 17 -12.13 -45.67 -8.54
C ILE A 17 -11.11 -46.82 -8.66
N ARG A 18 -11.34 -47.96 -8.01
CA ARG A 18 -10.43 -49.12 -8.10
C ARG A 18 -10.43 -49.73 -9.49
N ARG A 19 -11.60 -49.87 -10.11
CA ARG A 19 -11.69 -50.39 -11.48
C ARG A 19 -10.89 -49.50 -12.43
N ALA A 20 -11.06 -48.19 -12.32
CA ALA A 20 -10.31 -47.22 -13.11
C ALA A 20 -8.79 -47.27 -12.84
N LEU A 21 -8.36 -47.41 -11.58
CA LEU A 21 -6.94 -47.62 -11.24
C LEU A 21 -6.37 -48.88 -11.90
N LEU A 22 -7.08 -50.01 -11.81
CA LEU A 22 -6.62 -51.28 -12.38
C LEU A 22 -6.58 -51.25 -13.91
N ILE A 23 -7.57 -50.61 -14.55
CA ILE A 23 -7.59 -50.43 -16.01
C ILE A 23 -6.43 -49.54 -16.42
N THR A 24 -6.27 -48.38 -15.79
CA THR A 24 -5.25 -47.41 -16.18
C THR A 24 -3.85 -47.95 -15.96
N SER A 25 -3.56 -48.56 -14.80
CA SER A 25 -2.23 -49.08 -14.43
C SER A 25 -1.76 -50.29 -15.24
N ASN A 26 -2.64 -51.02 -15.94
CA ASN A 26 -2.28 -52.23 -16.69
C ASN A 26 -2.22 -52.05 -18.23
N GLN A 27 -2.42 -50.84 -18.73
CA GLN A 27 -2.30 -50.57 -20.16
C GLN A 27 -0.86 -50.58 -20.67
N GLN A 28 -0.67 -50.77 -21.98
CA GLN A 28 0.67 -50.79 -22.57
C GLN A 28 1.32 -49.40 -22.72
N GLU A 29 0.54 -48.33 -22.73
CA GLU A 29 1.03 -46.95 -22.85
C GLU A 29 1.95 -46.58 -21.68
N SER A 30 3.11 -46.01 -22.01
CA SER A 30 4.22 -45.71 -21.09
C SER A 30 4.34 -44.23 -20.75
N ASP A 31 3.68 -43.33 -21.50
CA ASP A 31 3.57 -41.90 -21.15
C ASP A 31 2.34 -41.68 -20.23
N PRO A 32 2.54 -41.29 -18.95
CA PRO A 32 1.44 -41.01 -18.02
C PRO A 32 0.40 -40.03 -18.55
N ARG A 33 0.78 -39.09 -19.42
CA ARG A 33 -0.13 -38.06 -19.96
C ARG A 33 -1.15 -38.67 -20.92
N LYS A 34 -0.77 -39.73 -21.63
CA LYS A 34 -1.66 -40.51 -22.50
C LYS A 34 -2.45 -41.57 -21.72
N VAL A 35 -1.94 -42.00 -20.58
CA VAL A 35 -2.68 -42.89 -19.66
C VAL A 35 -3.78 -42.14 -18.90
N TYR A 36 -3.47 -40.93 -18.43
CA TYR A 36 -4.35 -40.15 -17.55
C TYR A 36 -4.91 -38.91 -18.25
N THR A 37 -5.39 -39.06 -19.48
CA THR A 37 -6.05 -37.97 -20.22
C THR A 37 -7.39 -37.61 -19.57
N ASP A 38 -7.79 -36.35 -19.69
CA ASP A 38 -9.08 -35.80 -19.22
C ASP A 38 -10.26 -36.69 -19.60
N VAL A 39 -10.37 -37.05 -20.89
CA VAL A 39 -11.47 -37.86 -21.45
C VAL A 39 -11.57 -39.20 -20.71
N ARG A 40 -10.45 -39.87 -20.48
CA ARG A 40 -10.44 -41.18 -19.82
C ARG A 40 -10.79 -41.14 -18.34
N LEU A 41 -10.24 -40.18 -17.60
CA LEU A 41 -10.56 -40.07 -16.17
C LEU A 41 -12.03 -39.65 -15.99
N TYR A 42 -12.55 -38.86 -16.92
CA TYR A 42 -13.97 -38.58 -17.01
C TYR A 42 -14.80 -39.85 -17.23
N GLU A 43 -14.54 -40.60 -18.30
CA GLU A 43 -15.31 -41.81 -18.64
C GLU A 43 -15.22 -42.91 -17.58
N LEU A 44 -14.03 -43.16 -17.02
CA LEU A 44 -13.80 -44.26 -16.09
C LEU A 44 -14.26 -43.96 -14.66
N VAL A 45 -14.26 -42.68 -14.25
CA VAL A 45 -14.52 -42.29 -12.85
C VAL A 45 -15.64 -41.27 -12.73
N LEU A 46 -15.50 -40.10 -13.36
CA LEU A 46 -16.42 -38.99 -13.11
C LEU A 46 -17.82 -39.26 -13.65
N GLU A 47 -17.93 -39.89 -14.83
CA GLU A 47 -19.23 -40.19 -15.45
C GLU A 47 -20.02 -41.24 -14.63
N PRO A 48 -19.42 -42.37 -14.20
CA PRO A 48 -20.07 -43.28 -13.24
C PRO A 48 -20.50 -42.60 -11.94
N ILE A 49 -19.67 -41.72 -11.36
CA ILE A 49 -20.04 -40.96 -10.15
C ILE A 49 -21.17 -39.96 -10.45
N ARG A 50 -21.16 -39.32 -11.63
CA ARG A 50 -22.23 -38.41 -12.07
C ARG A 50 -23.56 -39.15 -12.19
N VAL A 51 -23.56 -40.36 -12.75
CA VAL A 51 -24.73 -41.24 -12.82
C VAL A 51 -25.20 -41.60 -11.41
N LEU A 52 -24.27 -41.95 -10.52
CA LEU A 52 -24.59 -42.27 -9.12
C LEU A 52 -25.27 -41.09 -8.40
N CYS A 53 -24.84 -39.85 -8.67
CA CYS A 53 -25.49 -38.65 -8.11
C CYS A 53 -26.97 -38.56 -8.48
N ILE A 54 -27.35 -38.94 -9.71
CA ILE A 54 -28.71 -38.80 -10.23
C ILE A 54 -29.51 -40.11 -10.24
N ASN A 55 -28.93 -41.21 -9.76
CA ASN A 55 -29.60 -42.50 -9.72
C ASN A 55 -30.89 -42.41 -8.88
N ASP A 56 -31.93 -43.16 -9.23
CA ASP A 56 -33.24 -43.15 -8.55
C ASP A 56 -33.91 -41.76 -8.43
N CYS A 57 -33.52 -40.78 -9.25
CA CYS A 57 -34.19 -39.47 -9.30
C CYS A 57 -35.42 -39.51 -10.19
N ASN A 58 -36.56 -39.01 -9.70
CA ASN A 58 -37.74 -38.81 -10.53
C ASN A 58 -37.52 -37.66 -11.54
N GLN A 59 -38.33 -37.63 -12.60
CA GLN A 59 -38.23 -36.62 -13.67
C GLN A 59 -38.35 -35.18 -13.14
N SER A 60 -39.16 -34.95 -12.10
CA SER A 60 -39.31 -33.62 -11.49
C SER A 60 -38.03 -33.15 -10.79
N THR A 61 -37.32 -34.03 -10.07
CA THR A 61 -36.03 -33.70 -9.45
C THR A 61 -34.96 -33.42 -10.50
N LEU A 62 -34.92 -34.21 -11.58
CA LEU A 62 -33.99 -33.98 -12.70
C LEU A 62 -34.26 -32.63 -13.40
N PHE A 63 -35.52 -32.28 -13.62
CA PHE A 63 -35.91 -30.98 -14.14
C PHE A 63 -35.43 -29.85 -13.21
N MET A 64 -35.66 -29.97 -11.90
CA MET A 64 -35.20 -28.97 -10.93
C MET A 64 -33.68 -28.79 -10.97
N LEU A 65 -32.90 -29.88 -11.01
CA LEU A 65 -31.44 -29.84 -11.07
C LEU A 65 -30.89 -29.16 -12.33
N ASN A 66 -31.62 -29.24 -13.45
CA ASN A 66 -31.23 -28.64 -14.72
C ASN A 66 -31.78 -27.21 -14.93
N SER A 67 -32.76 -26.79 -14.14
CA SER A 67 -33.32 -25.43 -14.17
C SER A 67 -32.49 -24.42 -13.35
N ASN A 68 -32.83 -23.13 -13.45
CA ASN A 68 -32.25 -22.07 -12.59
C ASN A 68 -32.90 -21.96 -11.20
N ILE A 69 -33.94 -22.77 -10.90
CA ILE A 69 -34.65 -22.75 -9.61
C ILE A 69 -33.67 -23.14 -8.49
N GLY A 70 -33.54 -22.31 -7.45
CA GLY A 70 -32.61 -22.56 -6.35
C GLY A 70 -31.12 -22.41 -6.71
N SER A 71 -30.80 -21.76 -7.83
CA SER A 71 -29.43 -21.32 -8.15
C SER A 71 -28.93 -20.25 -7.17
N LEU A 72 -27.65 -19.87 -7.26
CA LEU A 72 -27.03 -18.91 -6.32
C LEU A 72 -27.48 -17.46 -6.57
N GLY A 73 -28.02 -17.15 -7.75
CA GLY A 73 -28.30 -15.76 -8.16
C GLY A 73 -27.07 -14.89 -8.36
N ARG A 74 -25.89 -15.52 -8.39
CA ARG A 74 -24.59 -14.88 -8.53
C ARG A 74 -23.76 -15.56 -9.60
N CYS A 75 -22.86 -14.81 -10.21
CA CYS A 75 -21.87 -15.37 -11.11
C CYS A 75 -20.79 -16.11 -10.32
N THR A 76 -20.39 -17.29 -10.80
CA THR A 76 -19.33 -18.11 -10.20
C THR A 76 -18.03 -18.04 -11.01
N THR A 77 -17.96 -17.17 -12.02
CA THR A 77 -16.79 -17.05 -12.90
C THR A 77 -15.64 -16.40 -12.13
N LEU A 78 -14.51 -17.11 -12.09
CA LEU A 78 -13.23 -16.58 -11.67
C LEU A 78 -12.65 -15.74 -12.82
N LEU A 79 -12.33 -14.49 -12.52
CA LEU A 79 -11.76 -13.53 -13.45
C LEU A 79 -10.27 -13.85 -13.69
N ASP A 80 -9.90 -14.04 -14.95
CA ASP A 80 -8.51 -14.28 -15.38
C ASP A 80 -7.74 -12.95 -15.32
N PRO A 81 -6.59 -12.85 -14.64
CA PRO A 81 -5.81 -11.62 -14.55
C PRO A 81 -5.56 -10.91 -15.89
N GLU A 82 -5.39 -11.68 -16.97
CA GLU A 82 -5.10 -11.15 -18.31
C GLU A 82 -6.36 -10.78 -19.11
N ALA A 83 -7.55 -11.16 -18.65
CA ALA A 83 -8.82 -10.87 -19.31
C ALA A 83 -9.32 -9.45 -18.98
N ARG A 84 -10.26 -8.96 -19.81
CA ARG A 84 -10.94 -7.68 -19.58
C ARG A 84 -12.04 -7.85 -18.54
N HIS A 85 -12.02 -6.97 -17.55
CA HIS A 85 -13.09 -6.85 -16.57
C HIS A 85 -13.66 -5.44 -16.59
N TYR A 86 -14.94 -5.33 -16.25
CA TYR A 86 -15.68 -4.08 -16.34
C TYR A 86 -16.11 -3.63 -14.95
N VAL A 87 -15.96 -2.34 -14.67
CA VAL A 87 -16.48 -1.67 -13.48
C VAL A 87 -17.44 -0.59 -13.95
N CYS A 88 -18.72 -0.71 -13.61
CA CYS A 88 -19.72 0.30 -13.94
C CYS A 88 -19.67 1.42 -12.90
N THR A 89 -19.12 2.57 -13.26
CA THR A 89 -18.93 3.71 -12.35
C THR A 89 -20.24 4.29 -11.83
N ASP A 90 -21.35 4.06 -12.54
CA ASP A 90 -22.67 4.55 -12.12
C ASP A 90 -23.33 3.66 -11.04
N CYS A 91 -22.89 2.42 -10.86
CA CYS A 91 -23.58 1.43 -9.99
C CYS A 91 -22.67 0.68 -9.03
N ALA A 92 -21.38 0.63 -9.29
CA ALA A 92 -20.40 0.02 -8.43
C ALA A 92 -20.33 0.78 -7.09
N SER A 93 -20.23 0.03 -5.98
CA SER A 93 -20.00 0.62 -4.67
C SER A 93 -18.60 1.23 -4.56
N ASP A 94 -17.63 0.64 -5.25
CA ASP A 94 -16.23 1.07 -5.34
C ASP A 94 -15.51 0.44 -6.55
N ASP A 95 -14.24 0.82 -6.75
CA ASP A 95 -13.40 0.33 -7.86
C ASP A 95 -13.01 -1.14 -7.74
N SER A 96 -13.37 -1.82 -6.65
CA SER A 96 -13.16 -3.26 -6.48
C SER A 96 -14.27 -4.10 -7.14
N SER A 97 -15.43 -3.48 -7.40
CA SER A 97 -16.67 -4.11 -7.86
C SER A 97 -16.63 -4.46 -9.36
N ARG A 98 -16.07 -5.62 -9.69
CA ARG A 98 -15.82 -6.06 -11.08
C ARG A 98 -16.84 -7.05 -11.64
N LEU A 99 -17.15 -6.92 -12.93
CA LEU A 99 -17.97 -7.85 -13.73
C LEU A 99 -17.11 -8.53 -14.80
N CYS A 100 -17.37 -9.83 -15.04
CA CYS A 100 -16.86 -10.49 -16.25
C CYS A 100 -17.55 -9.93 -17.49
N GLU A 101 -16.89 -10.06 -18.65
CA GLU A 101 -17.41 -9.59 -19.94
C GLU A 101 -18.82 -10.10 -20.25
N ASP A 102 -19.06 -11.39 -19.96
CA ASP A 102 -20.36 -12.00 -20.21
C ASP A 102 -21.46 -11.42 -19.30
N CYS A 103 -21.17 -11.19 -18.03
CA CYS A 103 -22.14 -10.56 -17.13
C CYS A 103 -22.40 -9.11 -17.50
N PHE A 104 -21.35 -8.36 -17.84
CA PHE A 104 -21.45 -6.97 -18.28
C PHE A 104 -22.39 -6.86 -19.50
N SER A 105 -22.12 -7.65 -20.54
CA SER A 105 -22.87 -7.65 -21.80
C SER A 105 -24.35 -8.05 -21.64
N ASN A 106 -24.67 -8.84 -20.62
CA ASN A 106 -26.04 -9.30 -20.33
C ASN A 106 -26.72 -8.52 -19.21
N SER A 107 -26.13 -7.40 -18.78
CA SER A 107 -26.66 -6.55 -17.71
C SER A 107 -27.05 -5.18 -18.25
N ARG A 108 -27.77 -4.40 -17.45
CA ARG A 108 -28.05 -2.99 -17.76
C ARG A 108 -26.80 -2.10 -17.75
N HIS A 109 -25.68 -2.59 -17.20
CA HIS A 109 -24.45 -1.80 -17.06
C HIS A 109 -23.80 -1.44 -18.40
N VAL A 110 -24.13 -2.14 -19.50
CA VAL A 110 -23.64 -1.81 -20.85
C VAL A 110 -24.10 -0.44 -21.33
N THR A 111 -25.19 0.11 -20.77
CA THR A 111 -25.70 1.45 -21.11
C THR A 111 -25.28 2.53 -20.10
N HIS A 112 -24.47 2.19 -19.10
CA HIS A 112 -23.97 3.11 -18.07
C HIS A 112 -22.54 3.55 -18.39
N ASN A 113 -21.99 4.50 -17.63
CA ASN A 113 -20.55 4.76 -17.68
C ASN A 113 -19.79 3.61 -17.02
N TYR A 114 -18.71 3.19 -17.67
CA TYR A 114 -17.87 2.09 -17.20
C TYR A 114 -16.41 2.28 -17.60
N VAL A 115 -15.54 1.64 -16.82
CA VAL A 115 -14.11 1.50 -17.13
C VAL A 115 -13.79 0.02 -17.30
N TYR A 116 -12.83 -0.29 -18.18
CA TYR A 116 -12.26 -1.63 -18.26
C TYR A 116 -10.89 -1.64 -17.56
N SER A 117 -10.60 -2.75 -16.88
CA SER A 117 -9.34 -2.94 -16.15
C SER A 117 -8.80 -4.35 -16.38
N VAL A 118 -7.48 -4.45 -16.44
CA VAL A 118 -6.72 -5.71 -16.45
C VAL A 118 -6.16 -5.88 -15.04
N GLN A 119 -6.40 -7.04 -14.42
CA GLN A 119 -6.17 -7.22 -12.98
C GLN A 119 -4.83 -7.92 -12.72
N LYS A 120 -4.17 -7.59 -11.59
CA LYS A 120 -3.00 -8.35 -11.14
C LYS A 120 -3.37 -9.69 -10.46
N ASN A 121 -4.57 -9.78 -9.87
CA ASN A 121 -5.04 -10.90 -9.04
C ASN A 121 -6.33 -11.51 -9.58
N GLN A 122 -6.58 -12.79 -9.32
CA GLN A 122 -7.87 -13.44 -9.63
C GLN A 122 -8.94 -13.01 -8.62
N CYS A 123 -10.16 -12.69 -9.08
CA CYS A 123 -11.32 -12.43 -8.22
C CYS A 123 -12.60 -13.05 -8.79
N ILE A 124 -13.66 -13.19 -7.99
CA ILE A 124 -14.96 -13.65 -8.50
C ILE A 124 -15.73 -12.47 -9.10
N CYS A 125 -16.46 -12.71 -10.19
CA CYS A 125 -17.40 -11.74 -10.74
C CYS A 125 -18.47 -11.33 -9.71
N HIS A 126 -18.65 -10.03 -9.51
CA HIS A 126 -19.61 -9.47 -8.54
C HIS A 126 -21.05 -9.37 -9.07
N CYS A 127 -21.36 -9.99 -10.21
CA CYS A 127 -22.74 -10.01 -10.71
C CYS A 127 -23.66 -10.71 -9.68
N GLY A 128 -24.70 -10.01 -9.25
CA GLY A 128 -25.65 -10.47 -8.23
C GLY A 128 -25.17 -10.26 -6.79
N ASP A 129 -24.02 -9.60 -6.59
CA ASP A 129 -23.59 -9.14 -5.27
C ASP A 129 -24.21 -7.78 -4.95
N SER A 130 -25.15 -7.76 -4.00
CA SER A 130 -25.85 -6.54 -3.59
C SER A 130 -24.98 -5.55 -2.83
N GLU A 131 -23.84 -5.99 -2.27
CA GLU A 131 -22.88 -5.11 -1.61
C GLU A 131 -21.95 -4.43 -2.62
N ALA A 132 -21.62 -5.10 -3.73
CA ALA A 132 -20.77 -4.54 -4.79
C ALA A 132 -21.56 -3.67 -5.79
N TYR A 133 -22.83 -4.00 -6.04
CA TYR A 133 -23.68 -3.29 -7.00
C TYR A 133 -25.02 -2.90 -6.34
N VAL A 134 -25.03 -1.76 -5.65
CA VAL A 134 -26.19 -1.28 -4.89
C VAL A 134 -27.38 -1.01 -5.81
N ASN A 135 -28.56 -1.52 -5.44
CA ASN A 135 -29.81 -1.33 -6.19
C ASN A 135 -29.75 -1.79 -7.66
N SER A 136 -28.86 -2.74 -7.99
CA SER A 136 -28.77 -3.35 -9.32
C SER A 136 -29.22 -4.81 -9.29
N PRO A 137 -30.15 -5.22 -10.18
CA PRO A 137 -30.47 -6.63 -10.31
C PRO A 137 -29.27 -7.37 -10.91
N PRO A 138 -29.15 -8.69 -10.67
CA PRO A 138 -28.24 -9.54 -11.42
C PRO A 138 -28.48 -9.43 -12.94
N CYS A 139 -27.49 -9.78 -13.74
CA CYS A 139 -27.67 -9.88 -15.19
C CYS A 139 -28.73 -10.94 -15.54
N SER A 140 -29.26 -10.90 -16.77
CA SER A 140 -30.34 -11.79 -17.22
C SER A 140 -30.04 -13.29 -17.04
N LYS A 141 -28.77 -13.67 -16.99
CA LYS A 141 -28.32 -15.06 -16.75
C LYS A 141 -28.37 -15.50 -15.28
N HIS A 142 -28.35 -14.56 -14.34
CA HIS A 142 -28.27 -14.82 -12.90
C HIS A 142 -29.55 -14.41 -12.15
N VAL A 143 -30.64 -14.12 -12.86
CA VAL A 143 -31.96 -13.89 -12.24
C VAL A 143 -32.52 -15.21 -11.72
N ILE A 144 -32.93 -15.23 -10.45
CA ILE A 144 -33.58 -16.40 -9.82
C ILE A 144 -35.10 -16.30 -10.02
N PRO A 145 -35.77 -17.35 -10.54
CA PRO A 145 -37.24 -17.42 -10.59
C PRO A 145 -37.89 -17.40 -9.19
N SER A 146 -39.04 -16.72 -9.04
CA SER A 146 -39.73 -16.49 -7.76
C SER A 146 -40.38 -17.74 -7.13
N ASP A 147 -40.57 -18.82 -7.89
CA ASP A 147 -41.22 -20.05 -7.40
C ASP A 147 -40.18 -21.05 -6.88
N ALA A 148 -39.95 -21.05 -5.57
CA ALA A 148 -39.00 -21.95 -4.92
C ALA A 148 -39.65 -23.31 -4.60
N MET A 149 -39.49 -24.28 -5.51
CA MET A 149 -39.65 -25.70 -5.14
C MET A 149 -38.34 -26.22 -4.52
N ASN A 150 -38.44 -26.87 -3.37
CA ASN A 150 -37.29 -27.45 -2.67
C ASN A 150 -36.87 -28.78 -3.29
N ILE A 151 -35.55 -28.99 -3.43
CA ILE A 151 -34.99 -30.28 -3.83
C ILE A 151 -35.29 -31.30 -2.73
N PRO A 152 -35.76 -32.52 -3.04
CA PRO A 152 -36.12 -33.51 -2.02
C PRO A 152 -34.95 -33.86 -1.09
N ASP A 153 -35.19 -33.91 0.22
CA ASP A 153 -34.16 -34.16 1.24
C ASP A 153 -33.38 -35.46 1.03
N ILE A 154 -34.05 -36.51 0.53
CA ILE A 154 -33.42 -37.80 0.22
C ILE A 154 -32.30 -37.62 -0.82
N PHE A 155 -32.52 -36.77 -1.82
CA PHE A 155 -31.50 -36.45 -2.83
C PHE A 155 -30.35 -35.66 -2.20
N VAL A 156 -30.67 -34.62 -1.41
CA VAL A 156 -29.66 -33.79 -0.74
C VAL A 156 -28.77 -34.65 0.15
N LYS A 157 -29.34 -35.59 0.93
CA LYS A 157 -28.61 -36.55 1.76
C LYS A 157 -27.70 -37.47 0.94
N ARG A 158 -28.21 -38.07 -0.15
CA ARG A 158 -27.39 -38.92 -1.04
C ARG A 158 -26.23 -38.12 -1.63
N PHE A 159 -26.51 -36.95 -2.17
CA PHE A 159 -25.53 -36.06 -2.77
C PHE A 159 -24.45 -35.65 -1.75
N ARG A 160 -24.85 -35.35 -0.50
CA ARG A 160 -23.95 -35.10 0.62
C ARG A 160 -23.00 -36.26 0.86
N TYR A 161 -23.48 -37.50 0.90
CA TYR A 161 -22.62 -38.67 1.12
C TYR A 161 -21.60 -38.85 -0.01
N ILE A 162 -22.00 -38.63 -1.26
CA ILE A 162 -21.10 -38.71 -2.42
C ILE A 162 -20.00 -37.66 -2.31
N ILE A 163 -20.37 -36.38 -2.11
CA ILE A 163 -19.40 -35.28 -2.02
C ILE A 163 -18.47 -35.45 -0.81
N ARG A 164 -19.00 -35.86 0.35
CA ARG A 164 -18.20 -36.14 1.55
C ARG A 164 -17.16 -37.24 1.29
N HIS A 165 -17.55 -38.32 0.63
CA HIS A 165 -16.62 -39.42 0.31
C HIS A 165 -15.59 -39.00 -0.75
N MET A 166 -15.94 -38.12 -1.69
CA MET A 166 -14.95 -37.51 -2.59
C MET A 166 -13.96 -36.62 -1.82
N PHE A 167 -14.42 -35.79 -0.88
CA PHE A 167 -13.54 -34.99 -0.03
C PHE A 167 -12.58 -35.85 0.79
N LYS A 168 -13.00 -37.03 1.27
CA LYS A 168 -12.11 -37.99 1.92
C LYS A 168 -10.90 -38.35 1.04
N TYR A 169 -11.11 -38.59 -0.26
CA TYR A 169 -10.00 -38.84 -1.20
C TYR A 169 -9.09 -37.62 -1.36
N VAL A 170 -9.67 -36.42 -1.45
CA VAL A 170 -8.89 -35.18 -1.49
C VAL A 170 -8.05 -35.00 -0.22
N GLU A 171 -8.61 -35.28 0.95
CA GLU A 171 -7.91 -35.22 2.24
C GLU A 171 -6.77 -36.23 2.36
N LEU A 172 -6.97 -37.46 1.88
CA LEU A 172 -5.93 -38.50 1.81
C LEU A 172 -4.79 -38.10 0.87
N MET A 173 -5.09 -37.29 -0.15
CA MET A 173 -4.06 -36.73 -1.03
C MET A 173 -3.27 -35.61 -0.39
N CYS A 174 -3.91 -34.87 0.52
CA CYS A 174 -3.26 -33.82 1.29
C CYS A 174 -2.54 -34.34 2.55
N ASP A 175 -2.65 -35.62 2.88
CA ASP A 175 -1.88 -36.29 3.95
C ASP A 175 -0.50 -36.74 3.48
N ASP A 176 0.30 -37.22 4.42
CA ASP A 176 1.50 -37.98 4.12
C ASP A 176 1.17 -39.26 3.32
N ASP A 177 2.18 -39.88 2.71
CA ASP A 177 1.93 -41.04 1.84
C ASP A 177 1.33 -42.23 2.62
N SER A 178 1.44 -42.28 3.95
CA SER A 178 1.04 -43.45 4.75
C SER A 178 -0.47 -43.67 4.75
N GLY A 179 -1.26 -42.59 4.81
CA GLY A 179 -2.73 -42.68 4.87
C GLY A 179 -3.33 -43.25 3.60
N LEU A 180 -2.93 -42.72 2.43
CA LEU A 180 -3.39 -43.25 1.15
C LEU A 180 -2.86 -44.67 0.92
N ASN A 181 -1.58 -44.93 1.22
CA ASN A 181 -0.99 -46.25 1.00
C ASN A 181 -1.76 -47.32 1.79
N SER A 182 -1.97 -47.10 3.09
CA SER A 182 -2.77 -48.01 3.93
C SER A 182 -4.19 -48.19 3.40
N TYR A 183 -4.84 -47.11 2.95
CA TYR A 183 -6.19 -47.19 2.40
C TYR A 183 -6.26 -48.04 1.12
N VAL A 184 -5.33 -47.82 0.19
CA VAL A 184 -5.27 -48.52 -1.08
C VAL A 184 -4.84 -49.99 -0.87
N ASP A 185 -3.85 -50.24 -0.03
CA ASP A 185 -3.32 -51.58 0.24
C ASP A 185 -4.40 -52.47 0.90
N ASN A 186 -5.11 -51.97 1.92
CA ASN A 186 -6.21 -52.68 2.56
C ASN A 186 -7.31 -53.05 1.56
N TRP A 187 -7.58 -52.18 0.60
CA TRP A 187 -8.64 -52.38 -0.39
C TRP A 187 -8.24 -53.29 -1.56
N LEU A 188 -6.96 -53.25 -1.96
CA LEU A 188 -6.43 -54.16 -2.97
C LEU A 188 -6.28 -55.59 -2.42
N LEU A 189 -6.06 -55.77 -1.11
CA LEU A 189 -6.00 -57.07 -0.43
C LEU A 189 -7.35 -57.79 -0.32
N LEU A 190 -8.48 -57.07 -0.29
CA LEU A 190 -9.84 -57.65 -0.22
C LEU A 190 -10.31 -58.34 -1.52
N SER A 191 -9.38 -58.86 -2.32
CA SER A 191 -9.57 -59.30 -3.72
C SER A 191 -10.58 -60.44 -3.95
N ASP A 192 -10.97 -61.19 -2.93
CA ASP A 192 -11.75 -62.43 -3.12
C ASP A 192 -13.29 -62.28 -3.04
N HIS A 193 -13.84 -61.17 -2.51
CA HIS A 193 -15.30 -61.02 -2.34
C HIS A 193 -16.02 -60.31 -3.51
N PHE A 194 -15.30 -59.81 -4.52
CA PHE A 194 -15.85 -58.87 -5.51
C PHE A 194 -16.35 -59.50 -6.82
N ARG A 195 -16.27 -60.84 -6.97
CA ARG A 195 -16.81 -61.55 -8.15
C ARG A 195 -18.34 -61.57 -8.24
N GLN A 196 -19.06 -61.09 -7.21
CA GLN A 196 -20.53 -61.28 -7.11
C GLN A 196 -21.39 -60.08 -7.53
N LEU A 197 -20.82 -58.92 -7.89
CA LEU A 197 -21.61 -57.76 -8.32
C LEU A 197 -21.62 -57.59 -9.84
N ASN A 198 -22.42 -58.43 -10.50
CA ASN A 198 -22.99 -58.10 -11.81
C ASN A 198 -23.94 -56.91 -11.65
N LEU A 199 -23.44 -55.69 -11.82
CA LEU A 199 -24.28 -54.54 -12.14
C LEU A 199 -24.89 -54.84 -13.53
N LYS A 200 -26.17 -55.21 -13.55
CA LYS A 200 -27.00 -55.20 -14.75
C LYS A 200 -27.04 -53.76 -15.24
N ASP A 201 -26.14 -53.46 -16.16
CA ASP A 201 -26.25 -52.53 -17.28
C ASP A 201 -24.83 -52.31 -17.83
N LYS A 202 -24.42 -53.18 -18.75
CA LYS A 202 -23.23 -52.96 -19.57
C LYS A 202 -23.57 -51.81 -20.54
N PRO A 203 -22.82 -50.69 -20.56
CA PRO A 203 -22.81 -49.83 -21.73
C PRO A 203 -22.26 -50.68 -22.88
N SER A 204 -23.00 -50.76 -23.99
CA SER A 204 -22.63 -51.52 -25.17
C SER A 204 -21.34 -50.98 -25.77
N GLY A 205 -20.24 -51.73 -25.60
CA GLY A 205 -18.96 -51.48 -26.29
C GLY A 205 -17.73 -51.37 -25.39
N PHE A 206 -17.46 -52.35 -24.52
CA PHE A 206 -16.13 -52.50 -23.90
C PHE A 206 -15.72 -53.98 -23.87
N VAL A 207 -14.57 -54.26 -24.48
CA VAL A 207 -13.98 -55.60 -24.65
C VAL A 207 -13.54 -56.16 -23.29
N SER A 208 -14.01 -57.37 -22.99
CA SER A 208 -13.90 -58.10 -21.72
C SER A 208 -12.67 -59.01 -21.64
N SER A 209 -11.46 -58.49 -21.88
CA SER A 209 -10.24 -59.32 -21.84
C SER A 209 -9.39 -59.15 -20.58
N SER A 210 -9.67 -58.19 -19.70
CA SER A 210 -8.82 -57.90 -18.54
C SER A 210 -9.28 -58.45 -17.19
N GLU A 211 -10.41 -59.17 -17.11
CA GLU A 211 -11.03 -59.56 -15.83
C GLU A 211 -10.52 -60.89 -15.24
N ASN A 212 -9.62 -61.62 -15.91
CA ASN A 212 -9.30 -63.01 -15.55
C ASN A 212 -7.97 -63.30 -14.84
N ASN A 213 -7.06 -62.35 -14.64
CA ASN A 213 -5.78 -62.64 -13.97
C ASN A 213 -5.45 -61.62 -12.88
N GLY A 214 -4.96 -62.11 -11.73
CA GLY A 214 -4.57 -61.32 -10.55
C GLY A 214 -3.44 -60.33 -10.81
N HIS A 215 -3.72 -59.24 -11.51
CA HIS A 215 -2.77 -58.21 -11.94
C HIS A 215 -2.87 -56.94 -11.09
N SER A 216 -2.58 -57.04 -9.79
CA SER A 216 -2.29 -55.87 -8.95
C SER A 216 -0.85 -55.34 -9.12
N THR A 217 -0.04 -55.97 -9.99
CA THR A 217 1.43 -55.78 -10.01
C THR A 217 1.88 -54.42 -10.52
N ASN A 218 1.22 -53.82 -11.53
CA ASN A 218 1.66 -52.53 -12.07
C ASN A 218 1.23 -51.31 -11.22
N ALA A 219 0.13 -51.41 -10.47
CA ALA A 219 -0.32 -50.34 -9.57
C ALA A 219 0.67 -50.08 -8.41
N HIS A 220 1.40 -51.12 -8.00
CA HIS A 220 2.44 -51.08 -6.96
C HIS A 220 3.85 -50.83 -7.53
N LYS A 221 4.00 -50.62 -8.84
CA LYS A 221 5.27 -50.15 -9.41
C LYS A 221 5.52 -48.70 -9.03
N TRP A 222 6.72 -48.23 -9.31
CA TRP A 222 7.22 -46.96 -8.82
C TRP A 222 7.34 -45.93 -9.94
N CYS A 223 7.14 -44.67 -9.56
CA CYS A 223 7.33 -43.49 -10.38
C CYS A 223 8.33 -42.56 -9.71
N LEU A 224 9.15 -41.88 -10.51
CA LEU A 224 10.00 -40.78 -10.05
C LEU A 224 9.40 -39.47 -10.55
N LEU A 225 9.12 -38.56 -9.62
CA LEU A 225 8.65 -37.21 -9.93
C LEU A 225 9.69 -36.19 -9.47
N ILE A 226 9.80 -35.10 -10.22
CA ILE A 226 10.47 -33.87 -9.77
C ILE A 226 9.38 -32.85 -9.46
N PHE A 227 9.44 -32.26 -8.29
CA PHE A 227 8.58 -31.15 -7.86
C PHE A 227 9.36 -29.84 -7.97
N ARG A 228 8.64 -28.76 -8.25
CA ARG A 228 9.15 -27.38 -8.18
C ARG A 228 8.27 -26.54 -7.27
N ARG A 229 8.82 -25.43 -6.79
CA ARG A 229 8.04 -24.34 -6.19
C ARG A 229 7.54 -23.39 -7.27
N GLU A 230 6.51 -22.62 -6.94
CA GLU A 230 5.96 -21.61 -7.85
C GLU A 230 6.95 -20.47 -8.12
N ASP A 231 7.70 -20.08 -7.09
CA ASP A 231 8.72 -19.02 -7.13
C ASP A 231 10.07 -19.47 -7.71
N ASP A 232 10.21 -20.73 -8.13
CA ASP A 232 11.46 -21.22 -8.74
C ASP A 232 11.71 -20.56 -10.10
N ASP A 233 12.98 -20.22 -10.32
CA ASP A 233 13.47 -19.62 -11.56
C ASP A 233 13.11 -20.48 -12.80
N PRO A 234 12.51 -19.88 -13.85
CA PRO A 234 12.17 -20.59 -15.07
C PRO A 234 13.37 -21.21 -15.79
N GLY A 235 14.55 -20.59 -15.69
CA GLY A 235 15.81 -21.09 -16.23
C GLY A 235 16.28 -22.35 -15.52
N TYR A 236 16.23 -22.39 -14.20
CA TYR A 236 16.53 -23.60 -13.41
C TYR A 236 15.62 -24.77 -13.78
N THR A 237 14.34 -24.47 -14.03
CA THR A 237 13.37 -25.49 -14.45
C THR A 237 13.76 -26.11 -15.79
N ASN A 238 14.19 -25.29 -16.74
CA ASN A 238 14.66 -25.76 -18.05
C ASN A 238 15.95 -26.59 -17.93
N MET A 239 16.91 -26.16 -17.11
CA MET A 239 18.14 -26.91 -16.86
C MET A 239 17.88 -28.27 -16.21
N CYS A 240 17.03 -28.32 -15.18
CA CYS A 240 16.64 -29.56 -14.52
C CYS A 240 15.96 -30.53 -15.49
N MET A 241 15.03 -30.02 -16.31
CA MET A 241 14.35 -30.81 -17.34
C MET A 241 15.28 -31.36 -18.41
N ASN A 242 16.27 -30.57 -18.84
CA ASN A 242 17.29 -31.01 -19.79
C ASN A 242 18.16 -32.14 -19.23
N PHE A 243 18.49 -32.06 -17.94
CA PHE A 243 19.28 -33.08 -17.26
C PHE A 243 18.48 -34.37 -17.01
N ALA A 244 17.28 -34.24 -16.46
CA ALA A 244 16.42 -35.38 -16.16
C ALA A 244 15.92 -36.11 -17.42
N ASN A 245 15.80 -35.39 -18.53
CA ASN A 245 15.40 -35.87 -19.85
C ASN A 245 14.20 -36.85 -19.80
N PRO A 246 13.06 -36.43 -19.22
CA PRO A 246 11.87 -37.27 -19.12
C PRO A 246 11.33 -37.68 -20.50
N PRO A 247 10.76 -38.89 -20.64
CA PRO A 247 10.19 -39.35 -21.91
C PRO A 247 8.94 -38.52 -22.27
N GLY A 248 8.88 -38.02 -23.52
CA GLY A 248 7.72 -37.29 -24.05
C GLY A 248 8.11 -36.02 -24.84
N ASN A 249 7.11 -35.23 -25.20
CA ASN A 249 7.33 -33.94 -25.86
C ASN A 249 7.80 -32.91 -24.83
N LYS A 250 9.01 -32.39 -25.01
CA LYS A 250 9.65 -31.45 -24.07
C LYS A 250 8.86 -30.16 -23.86
N VAL A 251 8.20 -29.62 -24.89
CA VAL A 251 7.42 -28.37 -24.79
C VAL A 251 6.20 -28.58 -23.90
N GLU A 252 5.47 -29.67 -24.13
CA GLU A 252 4.32 -30.04 -23.32
C GLU A 252 4.72 -30.37 -21.88
N LEU A 253 5.80 -31.13 -21.67
CA LEU A 253 6.29 -31.47 -20.33
C LEU A 253 6.76 -30.22 -19.56
N MET A 254 7.34 -29.23 -20.24
CA MET A 254 7.66 -27.94 -19.64
C MET A 254 6.41 -27.16 -19.25
N SER A 255 5.36 -27.21 -20.08
CA SER A 255 4.07 -26.61 -19.76
C SER A 255 3.44 -27.26 -18.52
N ASP A 256 3.40 -28.60 -18.49
CA ASP A 256 2.91 -29.38 -17.35
C ASP A 256 3.73 -29.10 -16.08
N PHE A 257 5.06 -29.01 -16.19
CA PHE A 257 5.89 -28.75 -15.02
C PHE A 257 5.60 -27.36 -14.43
N ARG A 258 5.31 -26.36 -15.27
CA ARG A 258 4.91 -25.02 -14.84
C ARG A 258 3.50 -24.98 -14.24
N SER A 259 2.52 -25.61 -14.87
CA SER A 259 1.12 -25.57 -14.42
C SER A 259 0.85 -26.52 -13.24
N MET A 260 1.39 -27.73 -13.28
CA MET A 260 1.19 -28.76 -12.26
C MET A 260 2.14 -28.59 -11.07
N GLY A 261 3.31 -27.99 -11.27
CA GLY A 261 4.37 -27.91 -10.26
C GLY A 261 5.14 -29.22 -10.09
N TYR A 262 4.90 -30.22 -10.93
CA TYR A 262 5.66 -31.47 -10.97
C TYR A 262 5.73 -32.06 -12.37
N VAL A 263 6.72 -32.93 -12.60
CA VAL A 263 6.88 -33.71 -13.82
C VAL A 263 7.26 -35.16 -13.49
N CYS A 264 6.73 -36.11 -14.25
CA CYS A 264 7.07 -37.53 -14.09
C CYS A 264 8.26 -37.88 -14.99
N VAL A 265 9.35 -38.35 -14.38
CA VAL A 265 10.59 -38.71 -15.07
C VAL A 265 10.65 -40.20 -15.36
N LYS A 266 10.20 -41.02 -14.42
CA LYS A 266 10.07 -42.46 -14.59
C LYS A 266 8.66 -42.89 -14.23
N TYR A 267 8.09 -43.78 -15.05
CA TYR A 267 6.74 -44.31 -14.88
C TYR A 267 6.76 -45.84 -14.91
N ARG A 268 6.12 -46.47 -13.92
CA ARG A 268 6.03 -47.94 -13.79
C ARG A 268 7.39 -48.64 -13.85
N ASP A 269 8.37 -48.07 -13.17
CA ASP A 269 9.72 -48.60 -13.08
C ASP A 269 9.92 -49.35 -11.75
N THR A 270 11.11 -49.94 -11.56
CA THR A 270 11.49 -50.54 -10.28
C THR A 270 11.89 -49.46 -9.26
N ILE A 271 11.78 -49.78 -7.98
CA ILE A 271 12.15 -48.83 -6.91
C ILE A 271 13.64 -48.50 -6.96
N GLU A 272 14.48 -49.48 -7.31
CA GLU A 272 15.93 -49.32 -7.45
C GLU A 272 16.27 -48.31 -8.55
N ASN A 273 15.64 -48.44 -9.73
CA ASN A 273 15.85 -47.55 -10.85
C ASN A 273 15.39 -46.12 -10.53
N CYS A 274 14.21 -45.98 -9.90
CA CYS A 274 13.69 -44.69 -9.47
C CYS A 274 14.62 -44.03 -8.42
N LYS A 275 15.09 -44.78 -7.42
CA LYS A 275 16.02 -44.27 -6.40
C LYS A 275 17.37 -43.87 -7.00
N ALA A 276 17.93 -44.68 -7.89
CA ALA A 276 19.19 -44.38 -8.55
C ALA A 276 19.11 -43.08 -9.36
N SER A 277 18.05 -42.89 -10.15
CA SER A 277 17.83 -41.63 -10.88
C SER A 277 17.51 -40.45 -9.97
N SER A 278 16.76 -40.66 -8.89
CA SER A 278 16.49 -39.62 -7.88
C SER A 278 17.78 -39.04 -7.31
N VAL A 279 18.72 -39.89 -6.89
CA VAL A 279 20.02 -39.47 -6.33
C VAL A 279 20.84 -38.67 -7.36
N GLN A 280 20.82 -39.08 -8.63
CA GLN A 280 21.54 -38.36 -9.70
C GLN A 280 20.93 -36.96 -9.94
N ILE A 281 19.61 -36.86 -9.99
CA ILE A 281 18.90 -35.60 -10.23
C ILE A 281 19.02 -34.67 -9.02
N GLU A 282 18.86 -35.18 -7.79
CA GLU A 282 19.04 -34.38 -6.58
C GLU A 282 20.47 -33.86 -6.44
N LYS A 283 21.48 -34.67 -6.81
CA LYS A 283 22.85 -34.21 -6.88
C LYS A 283 23.02 -33.07 -7.89
N PHE A 284 22.42 -33.20 -9.08
CA PHE A 284 22.43 -32.12 -10.07
C PHE A 284 21.75 -30.84 -9.57
N ILE A 285 20.58 -30.95 -8.94
CA ILE A 285 19.86 -29.81 -8.35
C ILE A 285 20.75 -29.11 -7.31
N LYS A 286 21.37 -29.88 -6.42
CA LYS A 286 22.24 -29.34 -5.36
C LYS A 286 23.50 -28.66 -5.93
N ASP A 287 24.14 -29.28 -6.92
CA ASP A 287 25.44 -28.83 -7.43
C ASP A 287 25.32 -27.71 -8.48
N ARG A 288 24.22 -27.68 -9.26
CA ARG A 288 24.05 -26.80 -10.42
C ARG A 288 22.91 -25.79 -10.30
N LEU A 289 21.95 -26.02 -9.40
CA LEU A 289 20.78 -25.16 -9.21
C LEU A 289 20.67 -24.66 -7.76
N PRO A 290 21.73 -24.01 -7.22
CA PRO A 290 21.75 -23.60 -5.82
C PRO A 290 20.61 -22.61 -5.54
N GLY A 291 19.83 -22.91 -4.50
CA GLY A 291 18.70 -22.10 -4.07
C GLY A 291 17.37 -22.43 -4.76
N SER A 292 17.34 -23.36 -5.73
CA SER A 292 16.07 -23.92 -6.20
C SER A 292 15.42 -24.74 -5.09
N GLY A 293 14.08 -24.69 -5.00
CA GLY A 293 13.32 -25.55 -4.10
C GLY A 293 12.85 -26.85 -4.75
N MET A 294 13.49 -27.26 -5.84
CA MET A 294 13.17 -28.49 -6.53
C MET A 294 13.64 -29.70 -5.75
N TYR A 295 12.86 -30.77 -5.78
CA TYR A 295 13.20 -32.03 -5.11
C TYR A 295 12.57 -33.21 -5.84
N CYS A 296 13.15 -34.39 -5.66
CA CYS A 296 12.62 -35.62 -6.22
C CYS A 296 11.73 -36.34 -5.20
N ARG A 297 10.73 -37.08 -5.69
CA ARG A 297 9.94 -38.01 -4.88
C ARG A 297 9.70 -39.29 -5.66
N VAL A 298 9.99 -40.41 -5.00
CA VAL A 298 9.68 -41.74 -5.52
C VAL A 298 8.34 -42.18 -4.91
N ILE A 299 7.32 -42.37 -5.75
CA ILE A 299 5.95 -42.68 -5.32
C ILE A 299 5.41 -43.90 -6.07
N ASN A 300 4.36 -44.52 -5.55
CA ASN A 300 3.68 -45.60 -6.25
C ASN A 300 2.83 -45.09 -7.43
N VAL A 301 2.61 -45.95 -8.43
CA VAL A 301 1.78 -45.65 -9.61
C VAL A 301 0.36 -45.27 -9.20
N TYR A 302 -0.22 -45.91 -8.17
CA TYR A 302 -1.52 -45.51 -7.67
C TYR A 302 -1.52 -44.08 -7.08
N ARG A 303 -0.44 -43.63 -6.44
CA ARG A 303 -0.34 -42.26 -5.91
C ARG A 303 -0.36 -41.27 -7.07
N LEU A 304 0.39 -41.54 -8.14
CA LEU A 304 0.34 -40.72 -9.36
C LEU A 304 -1.06 -40.70 -10.00
N TYR A 305 -1.75 -41.84 -10.04
CA TYR A 305 -3.14 -41.92 -10.49
C TYR A 305 -4.06 -41.01 -9.66
N PHE A 306 -3.98 -41.09 -8.33
CA PHE A 306 -4.80 -40.23 -7.46
C PHE A 306 -4.39 -38.74 -7.55
N MET A 307 -3.11 -38.42 -7.71
CA MET A 307 -2.67 -37.04 -7.98
C MET A 307 -3.35 -36.48 -9.24
N LYS A 308 -3.44 -37.28 -10.31
CA LYS A 308 -4.15 -36.89 -11.55
C LYS A 308 -5.66 -36.82 -11.33
N LEU A 309 -6.25 -37.83 -10.70
CA LEU A 309 -7.70 -37.91 -10.47
C LEU A 309 -8.24 -36.78 -9.57
N THR A 310 -7.47 -36.38 -8.56
CA THR A 310 -7.90 -35.39 -7.55
C THR A 310 -8.26 -34.05 -8.17
N GLY A 311 -7.53 -33.60 -9.20
CA GLY A 311 -7.85 -32.36 -9.90
C GLY A 311 -9.25 -32.39 -10.52
N TYR A 312 -9.63 -33.53 -11.12
CA TYR A 312 -10.96 -33.73 -11.69
C TYR A 312 -12.03 -33.97 -10.64
N MET A 313 -11.71 -34.60 -9.51
CA MET A 313 -12.63 -34.73 -8.38
C MET A 313 -13.00 -33.36 -7.82
N ILE A 314 -12.00 -32.48 -7.61
CA ILE A 314 -12.23 -31.11 -7.15
C ILE A 314 -13.10 -30.36 -8.17
N GLN A 315 -12.81 -30.48 -9.47
CA GLN A 315 -13.63 -29.88 -10.52
C GLN A 315 -15.09 -30.38 -10.48
N LEU A 316 -15.30 -31.69 -10.34
CA LEU A 316 -16.64 -32.26 -10.26
C LEU A 316 -17.38 -31.79 -9.01
N ILE A 317 -16.71 -31.72 -7.85
CA ILE A 317 -17.29 -31.17 -6.62
C ILE A 317 -17.75 -29.73 -6.87
N HIS A 318 -16.87 -28.89 -7.41
CA HIS A 318 -17.18 -27.51 -7.75
C HIS A 318 -18.40 -27.41 -8.69
N ASP A 319 -18.35 -28.08 -9.84
CA ASP A 319 -19.36 -27.99 -10.89
C ASP A 319 -20.74 -28.50 -10.47
N LYS A 320 -20.81 -29.33 -9.41
CA LYS A 320 -22.06 -29.80 -8.84
C LYS A 320 -22.53 -28.92 -7.69
N CYS A 321 -21.63 -28.53 -6.79
CA CYS A 321 -21.95 -27.72 -5.63
C CYS A 321 -22.32 -26.28 -6.00
N MET A 322 -21.76 -25.73 -7.08
CA MET A 322 -22.05 -24.37 -7.56
C MET A 322 -23.33 -24.25 -8.39
N ARG A 323 -24.08 -25.35 -8.60
CA ARG A 323 -25.35 -25.27 -9.35
C ARG A 323 -26.51 -24.74 -8.51
N LYS A 324 -26.51 -25.03 -7.21
CA LYS A 324 -27.62 -24.75 -6.29
C LYS A 324 -27.09 -24.20 -4.98
N SER A 325 -27.78 -23.21 -4.42
CA SER A 325 -27.39 -22.58 -3.14
C SER A 325 -27.28 -23.60 -2.01
N ILE A 326 -28.23 -24.55 -1.91
CA ILE A 326 -28.20 -25.62 -0.90
C ILE A 326 -26.96 -26.52 -0.99
N PHE A 327 -26.46 -26.80 -2.19
CA PHE A 327 -25.25 -27.62 -2.36
C PHE A 327 -23.98 -26.83 -2.06
N CYS A 328 -23.96 -25.53 -2.37
CA CYS A 328 -22.89 -24.62 -1.98
C CYS A 328 -22.80 -24.50 -0.44
N ASP A 329 -23.94 -24.32 0.23
CA ASP A 329 -24.06 -24.31 1.70
C ASP A 329 -23.56 -25.62 2.32
N MET A 330 -24.01 -26.75 1.77
CA MET A 330 -23.57 -28.08 2.18
C MET A 330 -22.05 -28.25 2.02
N MET A 331 -21.48 -27.79 0.89
CA MET A 331 -20.03 -27.85 0.65
C MET A 331 -19.25 -27.04 1.69
N SER A 332 -19.70 -25.81 1.97
CA SER A 332 -19.06 -24.95 2.98
C SER A 332 -19.09 -25.61 4.37
N ASP A 333 -20.24 -26.14 4.80
CA ASP A 333 -20.34 -26.82 6.09
C ASP A 333 -19.44 -28.07 6.15
N MET A 334 -19.40 -28.90 5.10
CA MET A 334 -18.51 -30.07 5.07
C MET A 334 -17.04 -29.67 5.18
N VAL A 335 -16.59 -28.71 4.36
CA VAL A 335 -15.18 -28.29 4.30
C VAL A 335 -14.69 -27.78 5.66
N PHE A 336 -15.46 -26.93 6.35
CA PHE A 336 -14.99 -26.28 7.57
C PHE A 336 -15.38 -27.00 8.88
N LYS A 337 -16.39 -27.88 8.87
CA LYS A 337 -16.88 -28.55 10.10
C LYS A 337 -16.63 -30.04 10.14
N GLU A 338 -16.47 -30.68 8.99
CA GLU A 338 -16.35 -32.15 8.90
C GLU A 338 -15.03 -32.64 8.35
N THR A 339 -14.29 -31.78 7.64
CA THR A 339 -12.99 -32.12 7.07
C THR A 339 -11.85 -31.38 7.76
N SER A 340 -10.66 -31.96 7.67
CA SER A 340 -9.37 -31.36 8.01
C SER A 340 -8.72 -30.62 6.82
N LEU A 341 -9.46 -30.44 5.72
CA LEU A 341 -8.93 -29.93 4.47
C LEU A 341 -8.37 -28.50 4.57
N PRO A 342 -9.00 -27.53 5.29
CA PRO A 342 -8.40 -26.21 5.50
C PRO A 342 -7.05 -26.30 6.22
N GLU A 343 -6.97 -27.09 7.30
CA GLU A 343 -5.73 -27.31 8.05
C GLU A 343 -4.61 -27.88 7.16
N LYS A 344 -4.94 -28.93 6.40
CA LYS A 344 -3.98 -29.56 5.49
C LYS A 344 -3.57 -28.62 4.36
N PHE A 345 -4.48 -27.80 3.83
CA PHE A 345 -4.14 -26.86 2.77
C PHE A 345 -3.19 -25.77 3.22
N PHE A 346 -3.52 -25.09 4.33
CA PHE A 346 -2.75 -23.93 4.79
C PHE A 346 -1.42 -24.32 5.46
N PHE A 347 -1.36 -25.49 6.11
CA PHE A 347 -0.23 -25.86 6.96
C PHE A 347 0.58 -27.07 6.47
N ASN A 348 0.23 -27.70 5.35
CA ASN A 348 1.09 -28.69 4.68
C ASN A 348 2.02 -27.98 3.69
N ARG A 349 3.34 -28.25 3.76
CA ARG A 349 4.38 -27.64 2.91
C ARG A 349 4.73 -28.46 1.65
N ILE A 350 4.21 -29.68 1.54
CA ILE A 350 4.57 -30.66 0.51
C ILE A 350 3.55 -30.67 -0.66
N LEU A 351 2.45 -29.93 -0.53
CA LEU A 351 1.44 -29.83 -1.60
C LEU A 351 2.01 -29.17 -2.86
N TRP A 352 1.67 -29.72 -4.02
CA TRP A 352 2.09 -29.21 -5.33
C TRP A 352 1.21 -28.05 -5.81
N THR A 353 1.69 -27.31 -6.80
CA THR A 353 1.05 -26.10 -7.33
C THR A 353 -0.41 -26.33 -7.76
N ASP A 354 -0.66 -27.32 -8.61
CA ASP A 354 -2.02 -27.54 -9.15
C ASP A 354 -3.07 -27.91 -8.09
N ILE A 355 -2.75 -28.75 -7.10
CA ILE A 355 -3.71 -29.04 -6.02
C ILE A 355 -3.99 -27.81 -5.16
N ARG A 356 -2.97 -26.97 -4.88
CA ARG A 356 -3.17 -25.73 -4.15
C ARG A 356 -4.08 -24.77 -4.91
N LEU A 357 -3.79 -24.57 -6.20
CA LEU A 357 -4.58 -23.70 -7.06
C LEU A 357 -6.03 -24.16 -7.15
N ARG A 358 -6.29 -25.46 -7.35
CA ARG A 358 -7.64 -26.01 -7.43
C ARG A 358 -8.38 -25.91 -6.10
N LEU A 359 -7.75 -26.25 -4.98
CA LEU A 359 -8.39 -26.12 -3.66
C LEU A 359 -8.72 -24.66 -3.34
N ALA A 360 -7.78 -23.73 -3.56
CA ALA A 360 -8.01 -22.31 -3.37
C ALA A 360 -9.16 -21.80 -4.24
N SER A 361 -9.14 -22.10 -5.53
CA SER A 361 -10.01 -21.46 -6.54
C SER A 361 -11.38 -22.15 -6.69
N LEU A 362 -11.45 -23.47 -6.48
CA LEU A 362 -12.64 -24.28 -6.76
C LEU A 362 -13.30 -24.83 -5.48
N VAL A 363 -12.63 -24.78 -4.33
CA VAL A 363 -13.20 -25.22 -3.05
C VAL A 363 -13.37 -24.07 -2.08
N PHE A 364 -12.27 -23.43 -1.64
CA PHE A 364 -12.32 -22.41 -0.59
C PHE A 364 -12.95 -21.10 -1.08
N LEU A 365 -12.46 -20.54 -2.18
CA LEU A 365 -12.98 -19.27 -2.69
C LEU A 365 -14.49 -19.32 -3.01
N PRO A 366 -15.04 -20.38 -3.64
CA PRO A 366 -16.47 -20.48 -3.89
C PRO A 366 -17.34 -20.62 -2.63
N THR A 367 -16.77 -21.01 -1.47
CA THR A 367 -17.53 -20.98 -0.21
C THR A 367 -17.97 -19.58 0.19
N LEU A 368 -17.35 -18.52 -0.32
CA LEU A 368 -17.79 -17.14 -0.10
C LEU A 368 -19.11 -16.81 -0.81
N LEU A 369 -19.51 -17.59 -1.81
CA LEU A 369 -20.81 -17.45 -2.49
C LEU A 369 -21.95 -18.13 -1.73
N SER A 370 -21.61 -18.91 -0.70
CA SER A 370 -22.56 -19.61 0.17
C SER A 370 -23.25 -18.67 1.15
N ARG A 371 -24.45 -19.02 1.60
CA ARG A 371 -25.06 -18.38 2.79
C ARG A 371 -24.30 -18.71 4.08
N ARG A 372 -23.41 -19.71 4.02
CA ARG A 372 -22.46 -20.10 5.08
C ARG A 372 -21.06 -19.55 4.86
N ALA A 373 -20.90 -18.44 4.12
CA ALA A 373 -19.60 -17.80 3.87
C ALA A 373 -18.80 -17.52 5.16
N MET A 374 -19.49 -17.24 6.27
CA MET A 374 -18.89 -17.01 7.58
C MET A 374 -18.00 -18.16 8.08
N ASN A 375 -18.20 -19.41 7.62
CA ASN A 375 -17.33 -20.52 8.00
C ASN A 375 -15.86 -20.26 7.61
N LEU A 376 -15.61 -19.72 6.40
CA LEU A 376 -14.25 -19.36 5.95
C LEU A 376 -13.73 -18.12 6.69
N VAL A 377 -14.59 -17.12 6.91
CA VAL A 377 -14.26 -15.89 7.66
C VAL A 377 -13.80 -16.24 9.08
N GLU A 378 -14.54 -17.12 9.77
CA GLU A 378 -14.22 -17.59 11.11
C GLU A 378 -12.92 -18.40 11.13
N PHE A 379 -12.71 -19.31 10.17
CA PHE A 379 -11.47 -20.06 10.06
C PHE A 379 -10.26 -19.12 9.89
N TYR A 380 -10.38 -18.12 9.00
CA TYR A 380 -9.33 -17.12 8.77
C TYR A 380 -9.01 -16.33 10.04
N TRP A 381 -10.03 -15.86 10.76
CA TRP A 381 -9.86 -15.12 12.01
C TRP A 381 -9.20 -15.96 13.10
N GLN A 382 -9.71 -17.17 13.36
CA GLN A 382 -9.18 -18.07 14.40
C GLN A 382 -7.72 -18.45 14.15
N ASN A 383 -7.32 -18.56 12.88
CA ASN A 383 -5.98 -18.98 12.48
C ASN A 383 -5.05 -17.84 12.05
N PHE A 384 -5.47 -16.58 12.16
CA PHE A 384 -4.76 -15.41 11.64
C PHE A 384 -3.24 -15.44 11.91
N HIS A 385 -2.82 -15.53 13.18
CA HIS A 385 -1.40 -15.53 13.52
C HIS A 385 -0.64 -16.73 12.94
N ARG A 386 -1.28 -17.90 12.85
CA ARG A 386 -0.66 -19.11 12.32
C ARG A 386 -0.51 -19.01 10.80
N LEU A 387 -1.52 -18.48 10.11
CA LEU A 387 -1.51 -18.25 8.66
C LEU A 387 -0.38 -17.32 8.24
N TYR A 388 -0.26 -16.15 8.88
CA TYR A 388 0.80 -15.19 8.53
C TYR A 388 2.20 -15.63 8.99
N ARG A 389 2.31 -16.48 10.03
CA ARG A 389 3.59 -17.15 10.36
C ARG A 389 4.04 -18.09 9.25
N GLU A 390 3.14 -18.83 8.60
CA GLU A 390 3.54 -19.67 7.46
C GLU A 390 4.07 -18.83 6.28
N VAL A 391 3.53 -17.63 6.07
CA VAL A 391 4.06 -16.69 5.06
C VAL A 391 5.48 -16.24 5.42
N LEU A 392 5.73 -15.90 6.68
CA LEU A 392 7.08 -15.54 7.15
C LEU A 392 8.09 -16.68 6.94
N MET A 393 7.66 -17.93 7.04
CA MET A 393 8.49 -19.13 6.78
C MET A 393 8.73 -19.40 5.28
N ARG A 394 8.40 -18.45 4.38
CA ARG A 394 8.58 -18.55 2.91
C ARG A 394 7.89 -19.78 2.30
N ASN A 395 6.73 -20.15 2.85
CA ASN A 395 5.87 -21.20 2.32
C ASN A 395 5.19 -20.70 1.02
N THR A 396 4.95 -21.59 0.06
CA THR A 396 4.24 -21.30 -1.21
C THR A 396 2.78 -20.89 -0.99
N ILE A 397 2.28 -20.96 0.25
CA ILE A 397 0.92 -20.53 0.61
C ILE A 397 0.66 -19.03 0.43
N LYS A 398 1.70 -18.18 0.41
CA LYS A 398 1.58 -16.71 0.38
C LYS A 398 0.56 -16.21 -0.64
N THR A 399 0.72 -16.62 -1.90
CA THR A 399 -0.14 -16.18 -3.02
C THR A 399 -1.60 -16.56 -2.82
N TYR A 400 -1.85 -17.75 -2.27
CA TYR A 400 -3.20 -18.26 -2.04
C TYR A 400 -3.86 -17.59 -0.84
N LEU A 401 -3.13 -17.43 0.27
CA LEU A 401 -3.63 -16.74 1.45
C LEU A 401 -4.02 -15.30 1.08
N PHE A 402 -3.15 -14.56 0.40
CA PHE A 402 -3.40 -13.17 0.05
C PHE A 402 -4.62 -13.01 -0.86
N ARG A 403 -4.79 -13.90 -1.85
CA ARG A 403 -5.98 -13.91 -2.71
C ARG A 403 -7.25 -14.19 -1.91
N LEU A 404 -7.22 -15.18 -1.02
CA LEU A 404 -8.39 -15.53 -0.20
C LEU A 404 -8.74 -14.41 0.78
N SER A 405 -7.77 -13.82 1.47
CA SER A 405 -8.01 -12.75 2.44
C SER A 405 -8.56 -11.48 1.81
N ILE A 406 -8.10 -11.09 0.61
CA ILE A 406 -8.72 -9.97 -0.15
C ILE A 406 -10.20 -10.25 -0.36
N GLN A 407 -10.56 -11.44 -0.83
CA GLN A 407 -11.95 -11.80 -1.14
C GLN A 407 -12.81 -11.97 0.13
N ILE A 408 -12.23 -12.42 1.25
CA ILE A 408 -12.88 -12.47 2.57
C ILE A 408 -13.20 -11.06 3.09
N LEU A 409 -12.32 -10.10 2.85
CA LEU A 409 -12.41 -8.75 3.41
C LEU A 409 -13.12 -7.76 2.48
N THR A 410 -13.36 -8.13 1.21
CA THR A 410 -14.06 -7.26 0.24
C THR A 410 -15.52 -7.01 0.65
N PRO A 411 -16.32 -8.02 1.03
CA PRO A 411 -17.69 -7.80 1.51
C PRO A 411 -17.67 -7.05 2.84
N LYS A 412 -18.44 -5.96 2.90
CA LYS A 412 -18.56 -5.08 4.05
C LYS A 412 -19.05 -5.82 5.29
N THR A 413 -20.03 -6.70 5.14
CA THR A 413 -20.58 -7.47 6.26
C THR A 413 -19.54 -8.38 6.91
N GLN A 414 -18.67 -9.00 6.11
CA GLN A 414 -17.59 -9.87 6.59
C GLN A 414 -16.48 -9.05 7.26
N PHE A 415 -16.13 -7.91 6.67
CA PHE A 415 -15.16 -6.99 7.25
C PHE A 415 -15.62 -6.43 8.60
N GLU A 416 -16.87 -5.94 8.70
CA GLU A 416 -17.46 -5.42 9.94
C GLU A 416 -17.46 -6.49 11.04
N TYR A 417 -17.83 -7.73 10.73
CA TYR A 417 -17.73 -8.85 11.67
C TYR A 417 -16.31 -9.05 12.20
N LEU A 418 -15.30 -8.99 11.35
CA LEU A 418 -13.91 -9.14 11.77
C LEU A 418 -13.43 -7.97 12.63
N VAL A 419 -13.83 -6.74 12.28
CA VAL A 419 -13.56 -5.55 13.12
C VAL A 419 -14.16 -5.72 14.50
N GLU A 420 -15.41 -6.18 14.61
CA GLU A 420 -16.08 -6.48 15.88
C GLU A 420 -15.38 -7.55 16.71
N LYS A 421 -14.57 -8.42 16.07
CA LYS A 421 -13.75 -9.45 16.71
C LYS A 421 -12.31 -9.00 17.01
N GLY A 422 -12.00 -7.71 16.86
CA GLY A 422 -10.70 -7.13 17.18
C GLY A 422 -9.62 -7.34 16.09
N PHE A 423 -10.01 -7.70 14.87
CA PHE A 423 -9.08 -7.99 13.76
C PHE A 423 -8.07 -6.87 13.49
N LEU A 424 -8.49 -5.61 13.59
CA LEU A 424 -7.61 -4.45 13.35
C LEU A 424 -6.48 -4.36 14.39
N CYS A 425 -6.75 -4.70 15.65
CA CYS A 425 -5.73 -4.79 16.69
C CYS A 425 -4.78 -5.97 16.41
N MET A 426 -5.30 -7.11 15.97
CA MET A 426 -4.48 -8.30 15.66
C MET A 426 -3.46 -8.02 14.55
N ILE A 427 -3.82 -7.23 13.53
CA ILE A 427 -2.88 -6.78 12.49
C ILE A 427 -1.76 -5.94 13.11
N LEU A 428 -2.10 -4.91 13.90
CA LEU A 428 -1.11 -4.04 14.54
C LEU A 428 -0.17 -4.83 15.45
N ASP A 429 -0.72 -5.74 16.26
CA ASP A 429 0.04 -6.60 17.16
C ASP A 429 0.99 -7.52 16.37
N PHE A 430 0.52 -8.12 15.27
CA PHE A 430 1.36 -8.96 14.40
C PHE A 430 2.49 -8.17 13.75
N VAL A 431 2.22 -6.95 13.26
CA VAL A 431 3.23 -6.07 12.68
C VAL A 431 4.27 -5.69 13.74
N SER A 432 3.84 -5.24 14.93
CA SER A 432 4.74 -4.89 16.04
C SER A 432 5.63 -6.08 16.42
N ASP A 433 5.04 -7.25 16.64
CA ASP A 433 5.77 -8.47 17.00
C ASP A 433 6.78 -8.89 15.92
N SER A 434 6.40 -8.78 14.64
CA SER A 434 7.25 -9.19 13.52
C SER A 434 8.47 -8.29 13.41
N LEU A 435 8.29 -6.97 13.52
CA LEU A 435 9.38 -6.00 13.48
C LEU A 435 10.29 -6.13 14.71
N ARG A 436 9.72 -6.32 15.91
CA ARG A 436 10.49 -6.54 17.14
C ARG A 436 11.36 -7.78 17.08
N LYS A 437 10.86 -8.88 16.49
CA LYS A 437 11.66 -10.12 16.28
C LYS A 437 12.84 -9.91 15.36
N LEU A 438 12.76 -8.96 14.43
CA LEU A 438 13.90 -8.55 13.61
C LEU A 438 14.90 -7.68 14.35
N GLY A 439 14.60 -7.23 15.58
CA GLY A 439 15.44 -6.32 16.35
C GLY A 439 15.10 -4.83 16.14
N LEU A 440 14.04 -4.53 15.37
CA LEU A 440 13.53 -3.18 15.22
C LEU A 440 12.71 -2.81 16.47
N ARG A 441 13.05 -1.70 17.10
CA ARG A 441 12.42 -1.18 18.31
C ARG A 441 12.80 0.29 18.46
N LYS A 442 12.21 0.96 19.44
CA LYS A 442 12.52 2.35 19.78
C LYS A 442 14.04 2.58 19.86
N GLY A 443 14.54 3.57 19.12
CA GLY A 443 15.97 3.92 19.09
C GLY A 443 16.88 2.96 18.31
N ALA A 444 16.35 1.92 17.66
CA ALA A 444 17.17 0.96 16.91
C ALA A 444 17.68 1.56 15.60
N SER A 445 18.93 1.28 15.22
CA SER A 445 19.42 1.57 13.87
C SER A 445 18.96 0.48 12.91
N ILE A 446 18.10 0.87 11.97
CA ILE A 446 17.58 0.04 10.89
C ILE A 446 18.76 -0.47 10.06
N THR A 447 19.68 0.40 9.67
CA THR A 447 20.86 0.02 8.86
C THR A 447 21.70 -1.05 9.56
N ASN A 448 21.93 -0.92 10.87
CA ASN A 448 22.69 -1.92 11.63
C ASN A 448 21.95 -3.25 11.81
N VAL A 449 20.62 -3.20 11.96
CA VAL A 449 19.78 -4.40 12.05
C VAL A 449 19.86 -5.18 10.73
N PHE A 450 19.69 -4.50 9.60
CA PHE A 450 19.67 -5.14 8.29
C PHE A 450 21.06 -5.64 7.87
N ARG A 451 22.15 -4.95 8.24
CA ARG A 451 23.53 -5.42 8.01
C ARG A 451 23.81 -6.79 8.62
N ARG A 452 23.15 -7.10 9.75
CA ARG A 452 23.33 -8.36 10.49
C ARG A 452 22.33 -9.44 10.05
N MET A 453 21.44 -9.12 9.12
CA MET A 453 20.33 -9.95 8.72
C MET A 453 20.53 -10.45 7.29
N ASP A 454 20.11 -11.68 7.01
CA ASP A 454 19.94 -12.12 5.63
C ASP A 454 18.81 -11.27 5.01
N ARG A 455 19.07 -10.59 3.88
CA ARG A 455 18.05 -9.82 3.14
C ARG A 455 16.80 -10.65 2.86
N ARG A 456 16.96 -11.97 2.77
CA ARG A 456 15.84 -12.90 2.61
C ARG A 456 14.86 -12.91 3.80
N ALA A 457 15.24 -12.43 4.98
CA ALA A 457 14.35 -12.42 6.14
C ALA A 457 13.29 -11.29 6.09
N ILE A 458 13.54 -10.18 5.38
CA ILE A 458 12.63 -9.02 5.36
C ILE A 458 11.58 -9.08 4.23
N ASP A 459 11.89 -9.69 3.07
CA ASP A 459 10.96 -9.76 1.93
C ASP A 459 9.55 -10.26 2.28
N PRO A 460 9.39 -11.29 3.14
CA PRO A 460 8.06 -11.75 3.55
C PRO A 460 7.31 -10.69 4.36
N ILE A 461 8.00 -9.90 5.18
CA ILE A 461 7.38 -8.83 5.98
C ILE A 461 6.90 -7.70 5.07
N TYR A 462 7.72 -7.27 4.11
CA TYR A 462 7.28 -6.29 3.10
C TYR A 462 6.04 -6.78 2.35
N SER A 463 6.06 -8.03 1.89
CA SER A 463 4.89 -8.64 1.24
C SER A 463 3.64 -8.63 2.14
N ILE A 464 3.79 -8.87 3.45
CA ILE A 464 2.67 -8.85 4.41
C ILE A 464 2.18 -7.42 4.66
N LEU A 465 3.07 -6.44 4.78
CA LEU A 465 2.70 -5.04 4.98
C LEU A 465 1.91 -4.51 3.77
N ASP A 466 2.37 -4.78 2.55
CA ASP A 466 1.63 -4.38 1.34
C ASP A 466 0.27 -5.07 1.26
N HIS A 467 0.22 -6.35 1.64
CA HIS A 467 -1.03 -7.09 1.66
C HIS A 467 -2.02 -6.55 2.71
N PHE A 468 -1.54 -6.25 3.91
CA PHE A 468 -2.36 -5.61 4.95
C PHE A 468 -2.84 -4.22 4.53
N HIS A 469 -2.02 -3.45 3.82
CA HIS A 469 -2.47 -2.22 3.21
C HIS A 469 -3.63 -2.47 2.22
N GLU A 470 -3.47 -3.42 1.29
CA GLU A 470 -4.48 -3.77 0.28
C GLU A 470 -5.83 -4.19 0.89
N ILE A 471 -5.81 -5.07 1.91
CA ILE A 471 -7.04 -5.57 2.53
C ILE A 471 -7.71 -4.58 3.49
N LEU A 472 -7.01 -3.53 3.91
CA LEU A 472 -7.57 -2.48 4.77
C LEU A 472 -8.06 -1.28 3.96
N TYR A 473 -7.43 -0.98 2.83
CA TYR A 473 -7.67 0.25 2.07
C TYR A 473 -9.10 0.36 1.54
N TYR A 474 -9.58 -0.65 0.81
CA TYR A 474 -10.92 -0.63 0.21
C TYR A 474 -12.05 -0.80 1.23
N PRO A 475 -12.10 -1.88 2.04
CA PRO A 475 -13.24 -2.10 2.94
C PRO A 475 -13.23 -1.14 4.14
N GLY A 476 -12.05 -0.69 4.59
CA GLY A 476 -11.92 0.36 5.61
C GLY A 476 -12.60 1.66 5.21
N ASN A 477 -12.80 1.88 3.90
CA ASN A 477 -13.54 3.03 3.42
C ASN A 477 -15.05 2.95 3.63
N SER A 478 -15.59 1.77 3.91
CA SER A 478 -17.02 1.50 3.88
C SER A 478 -17.65 1.21 5.25
N ILE A 479 -16.88 1.17 6.35
CA ILE A 479 -17.35 0.77 7.69
C ILE A 479 -18.53 1.64 8.16
N LYS A 480 -19.63 1.02 8.61
CA LYS A 480 -20.73 1.71 9.31
C LYS A 480 -20.39 1.90 10.79
N GLU A 481 -20.67 3.08 11.32
CA GLU A 481 -20.58 3.30 12.75
C GLU A 481 -21.67 2.52 13.49
N SER A 482 -21.24 1.67 14.43
CA SER A 482 -22.09 1.01 15.43
C SER A 482 -21.46 1.18 16.82
N GLY A 483 -22.22 0.99 17.90
CA GLY A 483 -21.67 1.11 19.26
C GLY A 483 -20.52 0.13 19.54
N GLN A 484 -20.61 -1.09 19.02
CA GLN A 484 -19.57 -2.11 19.14
C GLN A 484 -18.36 -1.79 18.25
N ILE A 485 -18.58 -1.45 16.98
CA ILE A 485 -17.51 -1.04 16.05
C ILE A 485 -16.74 0.16 16.61
N ASN A 486 -17.43 1.19 17.10
CA ASN A 486 -16.79 2.36 17.70
C ASN A 486 -15.92 2.00 18.92
N THR A 487 -16.36 1.02 19.72
CA THR A 487 -15.57 0.52 20.85
C THR A 487 -14.29 -0.17 20.38
N GLU A 488 -14.38 -1.02 19.36
CA GLU A 488 -13.20 -1.68 18.77
C GLU A 488 -12.28 -0.70 18.04
N LEU A 489 -12.82 0.31 17.35
CA LEU A 489 -12.02 1.36 16.72
C LEU A 489 -11.26 2.21 17.74
N LYS A 490 -11.82 2.49 18.92
CA LYS A 490 -11.08 3.16 20.01
C LYS A 490 -9.95 2.30 20.57
N LYS A 491 -10.18 0.99 20.77
CA LYS A 491 -9.13 0.05 21.19
C LYS A 491 -8.01 -0.02 20.15
N MET A 492 -8.40 -0.09 18.88
CA MET A 492 -7.48 -0.04 17.74
C MET A 492 -6.68 1.27 17.74
N ALA A 493 -7.31 2.42 17.98
CA ALA A 493 -6.63 3.71 18.01
C ALA A 493 -5.53 3.77 19.10
N LEU A 494 -5.82 3.24 20.29
CA LEU A 494 -4.81 3.10 21.36
C LEU A 494 -3.67 2.15 20.96
N ARG A 495 -3.99 1.00 20.36
CA ARG A 495 -2.98 0.05 19.87
C ARG A 495 -2.12 0.66 18.76
N PHE A 496 -2.73 1.46 17.88
CA PHE A 496 -2.05 2.17 16.82
C PHE A 496 -1.08 3.20 17.40
N MET A 497 -1.50 3.99 18.39
CA MET A 497 -0.61 4.91 19.10
C MET A 497 0.57 4.19 19.77
N HIS A 498 0.35 3.01 20.37
CA HIS A 498 1.44 2.21 20.93
C HIS A 498 2.40 1.68 19.86
N LEU A 499 1.89 1.24 18.70
CA LEU A 499 2.73 0.84 17.58
C LEU A 499 3.68 1.99 17.18
N LEU A 500 3.15 3.22 17.05
CA LEU A 500 3.98 4.38 16.72
C LEU A 500 5.06 4.61 17.80
N ALA A 501 4.68 4.56 19.08
CA ALA A 501 5.59 4.72 20.21
C ALA A 501 6.70 3.66 20.26
N ASP A 502 6.41 2.42 19.87
CA ASP A 502 7.36 1.30 19.85
C ASP A 502 8.48 1.46 18.82
N PHE A 503 8.26 2.29 17.81
CA PHE A 503 9.17 2.51 16.68
C PHE A 503 9.59 3.99 16.55
N GLU A 504 9.51 4.75 17.64
CA GLU A 504 10.10 6.10 17.76
C GLU A 504 11.63 6.09 17.71
N ASP A 505 12.24 7.22 17.36
CA ASP A 505 13.69 7.42 17.36
C ASP A 505 14.51 6.39 16.54
N MET A 506 13.87 5.66 15.61
CA MET A 506 14.56 4.69 14.77
C MET A 506 15.58 5.35 13.84
N GLU A 507 16.63 4.62 13.48
CA GLU A 507 17.77 5.11 12.71
C GLU A 507 18.40 6.38 13.32
N PRO A 508 19.01 6.27 14.51
CA PRO A 508 19.68 7.40 15.15
C PRO A 508 20.90 7.86 14.34
N ILE A 509 20.86 9.11 13.87
CA ILE A 509 21.87 9.77 13.05
C ILE A 509 22.88 10.50 13.95
N LYS A 510 24.17 10.46 13.59
CA LYS A 510 25.23 11.27 14.19
C LYS A 510 26.08 11.93 13.11
N LEU A 511 26.15 13.26 13.10
CA LEU A 511 26.83 14.01 12.03
C LEU A 511 28.36 13.92 12.08
N ARG A 512 28.98 13.74 13.26
CA ARG A 512 30.44 13.78 13.46
C ARG A 512 31.16 12.42 13.42
N GLN A 513 30.47 11.30 13.18
CA GLN A 513 31.01 9.93 13.38
C GLN A 513 30.78 8.94 12.21
N THR A 514 30.49 9.39 10.99
CA THR A 514 30.35 8.45 9.86
C THR A 514 31.73 8.13 9.26
N ASN A 515 32.37 7.05 9.73
CA ASN A 515 33.57 6.49 9.10
C ASN A 515 33.28 6.12 7.63
N HIS A 516 34.23 6.42 6.73
CA HIS A 516 34.14 6.14 5.29
C HIS A 516 34.10 4.63 4.93
N GLU A 517 34.33 3.72 5.89
CA GLU A 517 34.36 2.27 5.66
C GLU A 517 32.97 1.60 5.67
N ASP A 518 31.91 2.32 6.04
CA ASP A 518 30.54 1.81 6.18
C ASP A 518 29.65 2.15 4.94
N GLU A 519 30.17 1.95 3.71
CA GLU A 519 29.46 2.18 2.44
C GLU A 519 28.32 1.15 2.19
N THR A 520 27.35 1.08 3.10
CA THR A 520 26.09 0.34 2.89
C THR A 520 25.00 1.27 2.36
N ILE A 521 24.15 0.69 1.50
CA ILE A 521 23.12 1.40 0.75
C ILE A 521 21.94 1.75 1.69
N PRO A 522 21.66 3.04 1.94
CA PRO A 522 20.59 3.52 2.84
C PRO A 522 19.15 3.27 2.37
N GLU A 523 18.96 2.58 1.23
CA GLU A 523 17.66 2.24 0.66
C GLU A 523 16.80 1.39 1.62
N GLU A 524 17.40 0.56 2.47
CA GLU A 524 16.66 -0.37 3.34
C GLU A 524 15.80 0.35 4.40
N ALA A 525 16.32 1.44 4.99
CA ALA A 525 15.55 2.29 5.89
C ALA A 525 14.41 3.03 5.17
N CYS A 526 14.64 3.43 3.91
CA CYS A 526 13.61 4.03 3.06
C CYS A 526 12.48 3.04 2.78
N ILE A 527 12.83 1.86 2.28
CA ILE A 527 11.88 0.81 1.89
C ILE A 527 11.03 0.42 3.08
N LEU A 528 11.64 0.18 4.26
CA LEU A 528 10.89 -0.12 5.47
C LEU A 528 9.91 1.00 5.84
N THR A 529 10.36 2.26 5.84
CA THR A 529 9.51 3.41 6.15
C THR A 529 8.34 3.54 5.16
N CYS A 530 8.57 3.32 3.87
CA CYS A 530 7.49 3.30 2.87
C CYS A 530 6.43 2.23 3.17
N HIS A 531 6.84 1.00 3.48
CA HIS A 531 5.89 -0.08 3.81
C HIS A 531 5.14 0.16 5.14
N LEU A 532 5.83 0.67 6.17
CA LEU A 532 5.17 1.05 7.43
C LEU A 532 4.15 2.15 7.20
N HIS A 533 4.50 3.09 6.34
CA HIS A 533 3.63 4.19 5.99
C HIS A 533 2.33 3.72 5.30
N HIS A 534 2.41 2.78 4.35
CA HIS A 534 1.22 2.20 3.71
C HIS A 534 0.20 1.69 4.74
N ILE A 535 0.68 1.05 5.81
CA ILE A 535 -0.17 0.62 6.93
C ILE A 535 -0.73 1.81 7.70
N ILE A 536 0.14 2.73 8.13
CA ILE A 536 -0.24 3.93 8.90
C ILE A 536 -1.36 4.69 8.18
N LYS A 537 -1.25 4.89 6.87
CA LYS A 537 -2.26 5.55 6.04
C LYS A 537 -3.63 4.87 6.12
N SER A 538 -3.69 3.55 6.01
CA SER A 538 -4.96 2.81 6.07
C SER A 538 -5.65 3.00 7.42
N TYR A 539 -4.88 3.03 8.51
CA TYR A 539 -5.41 3.27 9.85
C TYR A 539 -5.86 4.72 10.04
N VAL A 540 -5.05 5.71 9.64
CA VAL A 540 -5.41 7.14 9.72
C VAL A 540 -6.69 7.43 8.94
N THR A 541 -6.80 6.90 7.71
CA THR A 541 -7.99 7.06 6.86
C THR A 541 -9.26 6.53 7.54
N MET A 542 -9.16 5.37 8.18
CA MET A 542 -10.27 4.77 8.92
C MET A 542 -10.62 5.55 10.19
N ILE A 543 -9.62 6.05 10.92
CA ILE A 543 -9.82 6.89 12.11
C ILE A 543 -10.60 8.16 11.75
N LEU A 544 -10.15 8.88 10.70
CA LEU A 544 -10.71 10.16 10.25
C LEU A 544 -12.17 10.11 9.77
N LYS A 545 -12.72 8.90 9.55
CA LYS A 545 -14.14 8.72 9.21
C LYS A 545 -15.06 8.88 10.41
N SER A 546 -14.57 8.57 11.60
CA SER A 546 -15.34 8.72 12.84
C SER A 546 -14.79 9.87 13.66
N ASP A 547 -15.57 10.94 13.75
CA ASP A 547 -15.19 12.12 14.54
C ASP A 547 -14.99 11.72 16.02
N ASN A 548 -15.84 10.83 16.53
CA ASN A 548 -15.73 10.29 17.90
C ASN A 548 -14.41 9.56 18.17
N VAL A 549 -13.96 8.73 17.23
CA VAL A 549 -12.67 8.00 17.36
C VAL A 549 -11.50 8.95 17.13
N THR A 550 -11.63 9.87 16.19
CA THR A 550 -10.62 10.89 15.88
C THR A 550 -10.35 11.80 17.08
N HIS A 551 -11.39 12.40 17.66
CA HIS A 551 -11.26 13.26 18.84
C HIS A 551 -10.74 12.48 20.05
N PHE A 552 -11.15 11.21 20.20
CA PHE A 552 -10.61 10.34 21.23
C PHE A 552 -9.09 10.16 21.06
N LEU A 553 -8.63 9.78 19.87
CA LEU A 553 -7.20 9.57 19.62
C LEU A 553 -6.39 10.87 19.78
N LEU A 554 -6.88 11.99 19.28
CA LEU A 554 -6.20 13.29 19.46
C LEU A 554 -6.06 13.65 20.94
N ARG A 555 -7.06 13.39 21.78
CA ARG A 555 -6.96 13.61 23.24
C ARG A 555 -5.89 12.72 23.86
N GLU A 556 -5.83 11.44 23.49
CA GLU A 556 -4.81 10.50 23.96
C GLU A 556 -3.40 10.92 23.54
N PHE A 557 -3.21 11.40 22.31
CA PHE A 557 -1.95 12.01 21.87
C PHE A 557 -1.58 13.24 22.71
N VAL A 558 -2.51 14.17 22.93
CA VAL A 558 -2.26 15.36 23.76
C VAL A 558 -1.87 14.97 25.18
N THR A 559 -2.54 13.98 25.78
CA THR A 559 -2.17 13.45 27.10
C THR A 559 -0.77 12.83 27.10
N LEU A 560 -0.44 12.05 26.07
CA LEU A 560 0.89 11.46 25.90
C LEU A 560 1.97 12.55 25.80
N PHE A 561 1.76 13.57 24.97
CA PHE A 561 2.71 14.67 24.79
C PHE A 561 2.82 15.55 26.04
N LYS A 562 1.72 15.85 26.75
CA LYS A 562 1.77 16.56 28.03
C LYS A 562 2.60 15.79 29.07
N ASN A 563 2.42 14.48 29.16
CA ASN A 563 3.22 13.65 30.06
C ASN A 563 4.72 13.64 29.68
N GLN A 564 5.05 13.69 28.38
CA GLN A 564 6.44 13.79 27.92
C GLN A 564 7.02 15.18 28.23
N MET A 565 6.28 16.23 27.91
CA MET A 565 6.59 17.62 28.20
C MET A 565 6.86 17.81 29.69
N GLU A 566 5.98 17.35 30.59
CA GLU A 566 6.13 17.47 32.04
C GLU A 566 7.38 16.77 32.57
N ARG A 567 7.83 15.66 31.96
CA ARG A 567 9.10 15.01 32.31
C ARG A 567 10.31 15.88 31.95
N ILE A 568 10.20 16.66 30.88
CA ILE A 568 11.27 17.54 30.40
C ILE A 568 11.25 18.87 31.15
N THR A 569 10.10 19.52 31.26
CA THR A 569 9.96 20.86 31.81
C THR A 569 9.74 20.86 33.31
N GLY A 570 9.24 19.78 33.92
CA GLY A 570 8.96 19.72 35.35
C GLY A 570 8.01 20.84 35.81
N LYS A 571 8.30 21.46 36.96
CA LYS A 571 7.56 22.63 37.49
C LYS A 571 8.18 23.97 37.10
N LEU A 572 8.83 24.05 35.93
CA LEU A 572 9.40 25.32 35.45
C LEU A 572 8.29 26.34 35.15
N SER A 573 8.61 27.63 35.23
CA SER A 573 7.74 28.68 34.68
C SER A 573 7.67 28.56 33.16
N THR A 574 6.60 29.04 32.54
CA THR A 574 6.39 29.00 31.08
C THR A 574 7.63 29.49 30.31
N GLN A 575 8.19 30.64 30.70
CA GLN A 575 9.40 31.19 30.06
C GLN A 575 10.60 30.23 30.13
N LYS A 576 10.86 29.64 31.30
CA LYS A 576 11.97 28.69 31.48
C LYS A 576 11.72 27.37 30.76
N ALA A 577 10.46 26.97 30.63
CA ALA A 577 10.07 25.79 29.85
C ALA A 577 10.35 26.03 28.35
N ILE A 578 9.96 27.18 27.81
CA ILE A 578 10.24 27.60 26.43
C ILE A 578 11.75 27.61 26.17
N GLU A 579 12.52 28.28 27.03
CA GLU A 579 13.99 28.33 26.92
C GLU A 579 14.61 26.93 26.88
N LYS A 580 14.10 26.01 27.71
CA LYS A 580 14.57 24.62 27.76
C LYS A 580 14.22 23.84 26.50
N ILE A 581 13.02 24.01 25.95
CA ILE A 581 12.59 23.34 24.71
C ILE A 581 13.39 23.85 23.51
N ILE A 582 13.69 25.15 23.42
CA ILE A 582 14.47 25.72 22.32
C ILE A 582 15.82 25.02 22.17
N ILE A 583 16.49 24.70 23.27
CA ILE A 583 17.83 24.09 23.25
C ILE A 583 17.81 22.55 23.31
N LEU A 584 16.63 21.93 23.35
CA LEU A 584 16.51 20.49 23.54
C LEU A 584 17.03 19.70 22.33
N PRO A 585 16.55 19.93 21.08
CA PRO A 585 17.09 19.27 19.90
C PRO A 585 18.50 19.77 19.62
N ASP A 586 19.43 18.88 19.27
CA ASP A 586 20.81 19.27 18.94
C ASP A 586 21.37 18.28 17.92
N VAL A 587 21.18 18.60 16.64
CA VAL A 587 21.60 17.73 15.53
C VAL A 587 23.12 17.62 15.42
N GLU A 588 23.87 18.59 15.94
CA GLU A 588 25.33 18.63 15.83
C GLU A 588 26.02 17.76 16.87
N ASN A 589 25.48 17.72 18.10
CA ASN A 589 26.15 17.05 19.23
C ASN A 589 25.39 15.83 19.78
N LYS A 590 24.09 15.67 19.52
CA LYS A 590 23.29 14.54 20.03
C LYS A 590 22.82 13.63 18.90
N PRO A 591 22.63 12.32 19.15
CA PRO A 591 21.94 11.46 18.20
C PRO A 591 20.48 11.90 18.06
N PHE A 592 19.96 11.83 16.84
CA PHE A 592 18.58 12.21 16.52
C PHE A 592 17.99 11.29 15.43
N SER A 593 16.68 11.29 15.27
CA SER A 593 15.99 10.58 14.19
C SER A 593 15.15 11.55 13.37
N ILE A 594 15.01 11.25 12.08
CA ILE A 594 14.09 11.95 11.17
C ILE A 594 12.78 11.18 10.94
N PHE A 595 12.56 10.01 11.57
CA PHE A 595 11.36 9.18 11.32
C PHE A 595 10.20 9.45 12.29
N ASN A 596 10.48 9.71 13.58
CA ASN A 596 9.56 10.10 14.66
C ASN A 596 8.07 10.18 14.29
N LEU A 597 7.38 9.03 14.30
CA LEU A 597 6.11 8.84 13.60
C LEU A 597 4.91 9.42 14.37
N SER A 598 4.93 9.39 15.70
CA SER A 598 3.81 9.84 16.54
C SER A 598 3.48 11.31 16.36
N GLN A 599 4.51 12.18 16.34
CA GLN A 599 4.34 13.62 16.13
C GLN A 599 3.78 13.90 14.73
N ARG A 600 4.24 13.18 13.71
CA ARG A 600 3.79 13.36 12.33
C ARG A 600 2.38 12.86 12.08
N VAL A 601 2.05 11.69 12.61
CA VAL A 601 0.67 11.17 12.55
C VAL A 601 -0.29 12.07 13.33
N PHE A 602 0.16 12.66 14.45
CA PHE A 602 -0.64 13.66 15.15
C PHE A 602 -0.92 14.89 14.27
N PHE A 603 0.11 15.45 13.62
CA PHE A 603 -0.09 16.58 12.71
C PHE A 603 -0.91 16.22 11.47
N ASP A 604 -0.81 14.98 10.97
CA ASP A 604 -1.63 14.49 9.86
C ASP A 604 -3.12 14.53 10.24
N ILE A 605 -3.46 13.91 11.38
CA ILE A 605 -4.84 13.89 11.88
C ILE A 605 -5.33 15.30 12.26
N LEU A 606 -4.49 16.10 12.91
CA LEU A 606 -4.84 17.47 13.32
C LEU A 606 -5.11 18.37 12.11
N THR A 607 -4.24 18.32 11.09
CA THR A 607 -4.38 19.08 9.85
C THR A 607 -5.69 18.73 9.16
N GLU A 608 -6.00 17.44 9.03
CA GLU A 608 -7.26 16.99 8.42
C GLU A 608 -8.50 17.47 9.19
N CYS A 609 -8.46 17.43 10.52
CA CYS A 609 -9.53 17.95 11.37
C CYS A 609 -9.74 19.46 11.19
N VAL A 610 -8.66 20.23 11.09
CA VAL A 610 -8.71 21.68 10.88
C VAL A 610 -9.23 22.00 9.47
N VAL A 611 -8.66 21.36 8.44
CA VAL A 611 -9.05 21.58 7.04
C VAL A 611 -10.54 21.32 6.85
N LYS A 612 -11.04 20.20 7.40
CA LYS A 612 -12.45 19.76 7.33
C LYS A 612 -13.37 20.40 8.37
N ARG A 613 -12.89 21.34 9.19
CA ARG A 613 -13.66 22.05 10.24
C ARG A 613 -14.34 21.09 11.24
N LYS A 614 -13.64 20.01 11.61
CA LYS A 614 -14.09 18.98 12.56
C LYS A 614 -13.50 19.14 13.95
N LEU A 615 -12.55 20.04 14.16
CA LEU A 615 -11.94 20.30 15.46
C LEU A 615 -12.90 21.13 16.33
N SER A 616 -13.10 20.76 17.60
CA SER A 616 -13.92 21.56 18.52
C SER A 616 -13.14 22.76 19.08
N ASP A 617 -13.82 23.87 19.35
CA ASP A 617 -13.20 25.11 19.86
C ASP A 617 -12.45 24.89 21.19
N GLU A 618 -13.03 24.13 22.11
CA GLU A 618 -12.40 23.79 23.41
C GLU A 618 -11.08 23.02 23.20
N PHE A 619 -11.06 22.12 22.23
CA PHE A 619 -9.89 21.29 21.96
C PHE A 619 -8.83 22.06 21.16
N ALA A 620 -9.26 22.89 20.20
CA ALA A 620 -8.41 23.86 19.52
C ALA A 620 -7.70 24.77 20.54
N LYS A 621 -8.45 25.31 21.51
CA LYS A 621 -7.90 26.11 22.62
C LYS A 621 -6.83 25.36 23.42
N THR A 622 -7.09 24.09 23.73
CA THR A 622 -6.17 23.24 24.51
C THR A 622 -4.81 23.04 23.84
N ILE A 623 -4.77 23.02 22.50
CA ILE A 623 -3.55 22.81 21.72
C ILE A 623 -2.89 24.15 21.34
N PHE A 624 -3.69 25.09 20.82
CA PHE A 624 -3.19 26.30 20.17
C PHE A 624 -2.82 27.41 21.14
N GLU A 625 -3.36 27.45 22.36
CA GLU A 625 -2.99 28.45 23.37
C GLU A 625 -1.83 28.01 24.29
N ASP A 626 -1.39 26.75 24.21
CA ASP A 626 -0.27 26.22 25.00
C ASP A 626 1.01 26.20 24.16
N GLU A 627 1.76 27.32 24.18
CA GLU A 627 3.01 27.47 23.40
C GLU A 627 4.02 26.36 23.70
N VAL A 628 4.14 25.95 24.97
CA VAL A 628 5.11 24.95 25.42
C VAL A 628 4.76 23.59 24.82
N LEU A 629 3.47 23.21 24.88
CA LEU A 629 2.99 21.98 24.27
C LEU A 629 3.18 21.99 22.75
N LEU A 630 2.83 23.08 22.08
CA LEU A 630 2.93 23.16 20.62
C LEU A 630 4.39 23.06 20.14
N MET A 631 5.33 23.70 20.86
CA MET A 631 6.76 23.57 20.59
C MET A 631 7.26 22.14 20.82
N GLU A 632 6.83 21.48 21.90
CA GLU A 632 7.22 20.10 22.21
C GLU A 632 6.71 19.10 21.15
N ILE A 633 5.45 19.23 20.72
CA ILE A 633 4.88 18.34 19.69
C ILE A 633 5.55 18.58 18.33
N SER A 634 6.03 19.79 18.06
CA SER A 634 6.70 20.16 16.80
C SER A 634 8.19 19.80 16.76
N GLN A 635 8.72 19.10 17.76
CA GLN A 635 10.15 18.83 17.88
C GLN A 635 10.72 18.01 16.71
N ALA A 636 10.00 17.00 16.18
CA ALA A 636 10.43 16.24 15.00
C ALA A 636 10.60 17.13 13.77
N ALA A 637 9.71 18.10 13.58
CA ALA A 637 9.77 19.04 12.46
C ALA A 637 11.03 19.89 12.55
N ILE A 638 11.28 20.51 13.71
CA ILE A 638 12.48 21.33 13.93
C ILE A 638 13.75 20.50 13.80
N THR A 639 13.78 19.28 14.32
CA THR A 639 14.95 18.38 14.21
C THR A 639 15.26 18.02 12.77
N SER A 640 14.24 17.62 11.99
CA SER A 640 14.41 17.17 10.60
C SER A 640 14.78 18.34 9.67
N LEU A 641 14.16 19.51 9.87
CA LEU A 641 14.53 20.74 9.16
C LEU A 641 15.94 21.20 9.50
N SER A 642 16.35 21.09 10.76
CA SER A 642 17.72 21.43 11.18
C SER A 642 18.75 20.51 10.52
N PHE A 643 18.44 19.21 10.41
CA PHE A 643 19.26 18.27 9.65
C PHE A 643 19.34 18.62 8.16
N ASP A 644 18.20 18.91 7.51
CA ASP A 644 18.16 19.31 6.10
C ASP A 644 19.03 20.56 5.88
N VAL A 645 18.77 21.64 6.63
CA VAL A 645 19.53 22.90 6.53
C VAL A 645 21.02 22.67 6.77
N PHE A 646 21.40 21.82 7.73
CA PHE A 646 22.80 21.50 8.01
C PHE A 646 23.50 20.86 6.80
N ILE A 647 22.85 19.90 6.13
CA ILE A 647 23.37 19.26 4.92
C ILE A 647 23.43 20.24 3.74
N LYS A 648 22.34 21.01 3.52
CA LYS A 648 22.26 21.97 2.41
C LYS A 648 23.25 23.14 2.56
N ALA A 649 23.62 23.51 3.79
CA ALA A 649 24.59 24.55 4.07
C ALA A 649 26.05 24.14 3.86
N SER A 650 26.33 22.92 3.36
CA SER A 650 27.69 22.39 3.12
C SER A 650 28.61 22.49 4.34
N ARG A 651 28.04 22.38 5.55
CA ARG A 651 28.81 22.39 6.82
C ARG A 651 29.68 21.15 7.00
N LEU A 652 29.48 20.13 6.18
CA LEU A 652 30.34 18.96 6.07
C LEU A 652 31.22 19.11 4.82
N THR A 653 32.53 19.01 5.01
CA THR A 653 33.52 19.03 3.91
C THR A 653 33.34 17.85 2.96
N GLU A 654 32.92 16.68 3.47
CA GLU A 654 32.54 15.49 2.69
C GLU A 654 31.41 14.72 3.42
N PRO A 655 30.12 15.01 3.17
CA PRO A 655 29.04 14.23 3.77
C PRO A 655 29.10 12.78 3.27
N SER A 656 28.92 11.81 4.18
CA SER A 656 28.81 10.40 3.77
C SER A 656 27.61 10.21 2.83
N LYS A 657 27.73 9.26 1.88
CA LYS A 657 26.64 8.91 0.95
C LYS A 657 25.33 8.59 1.69
N HIS A 658 25.45 7.98 2.88
CA HIS A 658 24.33 7.68 3.77
C HIS A 658 23.56 8.95 4.20
N LEU A 659 24.25 9.97 4.72
CA LEU A 659 23.62 11.23 5.14
C LEU A 659 22.99 11.97 3.97
N GLY A 660 23.69 12.01 2.82
CA GLY A 660 23.17 12.63 1.61
C GLY A 660 21.87 11.97 1.13
N PHE A 661 21.79 10.63 1.20
CA PHE A 661 20.57 9.91 0.85
C PHE A 661 19.43 10.13 1.84
N LEU A 662 19.68 10.10 3.15
CA LEU A 662 18.64 10.38 4.15
C LEU A 662 18.06 11.79 4.00
N ALA A 663 18.90 12.79 3.71
CA ALA A 663 18.45 14.14 3.38
C ALA A 663 17.64 14.17 2.08
N SER A 664 18.07 13.41 1.06
CA SER A 664 17.33 13.27 -0.19
C SER A 664 15.97 12.59 0.00
N MET A 665 15.88 11.60 0.89
CA MET A 665 14.63 10.89 1.20
C MET A 665 13.60 11.80 1.86
N TYR A 666 14.02 12.72 2.71
CA TYR A 666 13.11 13.64 3.39
C TYR A 666 12.22 14.40 2.39
N HIS A 667 12.76 14.71 1.21
CA HIS A 667 12.09 15.39 0.11
C HIS A 667 11.69 14.49 -1.06
N CYS A 668 11.94 13.17 -0.99
CA CYS A 668 11.55 12.23 -2.04
C CYS A 668 10.02 12.16 -2.12
N PRO A 669 9.37 12.29 -3.30
CA PRO A 669 7.92 12.36 -3.38
C PRO A 669 7.16 11.17 -2.76
N LEU A 670 7.77 9.98 -2.68
CA LEU A 670 7.17 8.80 -2.03
C LEU A 670 7.04 8.96 -0.50
N THR A 671 7.97 9.68 0.12
CA THR A 671 8.09 9.85 1.59
C THR A 671 7.80 11.28 2.04
N ALA A 672 7.90 12.27 1.15
CA ALA A 672 7.73 13.69 1.42
C ALA A 672 6.31 14.03 1.90
N CYS A 673 5.30 13.33 1.40
CA CYS A 673 3.91 13.47 1.86
C CYS A 673 3.73 13.17 3.35
N TYR A 674 4.69 12.45 3.93
CA TYR A 674 4.57 11.86 5.27
C TYR A 674 5.61 12.38 6.24
N LEU A 675 6.83 12.64 5.77
CA LEU A 675 7.87 13.28 6.56
C LEU A 675 7.76 14.80 6.43
N PHE A 676 8.11 15.33 5.25
CA PHE A 676 8.22 16.76 5.03
C PHE A 676 6.89 17.51 5.16
N MET A 677 5.79 17.01 4.58
CA MET A 677 4.52 17.74 4.61
C MET A 677 3.94 17.89 6.02
N GLN A 678 4.11 16.90 6.88
CA GLN A 678 3.63 16.99 8.26
C GLN A 678 4.51 17.91 9.10
N ASP A 679 5.82 17.88 8.88
CA ASP A 679 6.74 18.82 9.48
C ASP A 679 6.45 20.26 9.01
N PHE A 680 6.13 20.43 7.72
CA PHE A 680 5.76 21.70 7.13
C PHE A 680 4.47 22.26 7.74
N ASN A 681 3.43 21.42 7.88
CA ASN A 681 2.19 21.78 8.58
C ASN A 681 2.47 22.19 10.03
N ALA A 682 3.35 21.46 10.74
CA ALA A 682 3.77 21.80 12.10
C ALA A 682 4.40 23.20 12.16
N ILE A 683 5.23 23.59 11.19
CA ILE A 683 5.78 24.95 11.10
C ILE A 683 4.68 25.99 10.86
N GLN A 684 3.66 25.71 10.03
CA GLN A 684 2.52 26.62 9.86
C GLN A 684 1.76 26.82 11.17
N PHE A 685 1.57 25.75 11.97
CA PHE A 685 1.01 25.87 13.32
C PHE A 685 1.89 26.74 14.23
N LEU A 686 3.20 26.47 14.30
CA LEU A 686 4.10 27.28 15.12
C LEU A 686 4.04 28.77 14.75
N ILE A 687 4.20 29.12 13.47
CA ILE A 687 4.13 30.52 13.00
C ILE A 687 2.82 31.20 13.36
N SER A 688 1.71 30.45 13.42
CA SER A 688 0.38 30.99 13.67
C SER A 688 0.07 31.19 15.15
N PHE A 689 0.68 30.39 16.04
CA PHE A 689 0.22 30.26 17.43
C PHE A 689 1.27 30.56 18.49
N ILE A 690 2.55 30.72 18.15
CA ILE A 690 3.59 31.13 19.11
C ILE A 690 4.11 32.53 18.79
N SER A 691 4.68 33.21 19.80
CA SER A 691 5.27 34.53 19.57
C SER A 691 6.31 34.52 18.43
N PRO A 692 6.34 35.52 17.53
CA PRO A 692 7.29 35.56 16.41
C PRO A 692 8.75 35.47 16.84
N GLU A 693 9.10 36.08 17.98
CA GLU A 693 10.44 35.98 18.54
C GLU A 693 10.76 34.57 19.04
N HIS A 694 9.84 33.91 19.76
CA HIS A 694 10.02 32.52 20.20
C HIS A 694 10.18 31.58 19.00
N PHE A 695 9.38 31.74 17.95
CA PHE A 695 9.51 30.95 16.73
C PHE A 695 10.86 31.14 16.06
N LEU A 696 11.27 32.38 15.80
CA LEU A 696 12.54 32.67 15.12
C LEU A 696 13.73 32.18 15.94
N LYS A 697 13.71 32.36 17.27
CA LYS A 697 14.74 31.79 18.15
C LYS A 697 14.72 30.26 18.12
N TYR A 698 13.54 29.65 18.19
CA TYR A 698 13.42 28.19 18.14
C TYR A 698 14.01 27.63 16.84
N LEU A 699 13.73 28.26 15.71
CA LEU A 699 14.30 27.86 14.42
C LEU A 699 15.82 28.11 14.36
N LEU A 700 16.28 29.34 14.63
CA LEU A 700 17.69 29.75 14.46
C LEU A 700 18.65 28.99 15.38
N PHE A 701 18.28 28.78 16.65
CA PHE A 701 19.10 28.00 17.58
C PHE A 701 19.13 26.51 17.23
N ASN A 702 18.20 25.98 16.44
CA ASN A 702 18.17 24.56 16.05
C ASN A 702 18.81 24.29 14.69
N VAL A 703 18.64 25.17 13.70
CA VAL A 703 19.36 25.04 12.41
C VAL A 703 20.87 25.28 12.57
N CYS A 704 21.28 25.95 13.65
CA CYS A 704 22.68 26.18 13.98
C CYS A 704 22.97 26.01 15.48
N PRO A 705 22.95 24.77 16.04
CA PRO A 705 23.14 24.53 17.47
C PRO A 705 24.45 25.09 18.04
N SER A 706 25.52 25.19 17.24
CA SER A 706 26.82 25.74 17.64
C SER A 706 26.79 27.14 18.26
N ILE A 707 25.76 27.97 17.98
CA ILE A 707 25.67 29.31 18.56
C ILE A 707 25.28 29.28 20.05
N ARG A 708 24.72 28.17 20.55
CA ARG A 708 24.23 28.06 21.94
C ARG A 708 25.33 28.15 22.99
N GLU A 709 26.56 27.78 22.62
CA GLU A 709 27.74 27.93 23.49
C GLU A 709 28.22 29.38 23.57
N LYS A 710 27.80 30.21 22.61
CA LYS A 710 28.31 31.57 22.38
C LYS A 710 27.29 32.65 22.74
N GLU A 711 25.99 32.31 22.72
CA GLU A 711 24.89 33.25 22.87
C GLU A 711 23.85 32.77 23.88
N ALA A 712 23.43 33.68 24.76
CA ALA A 712 22.30 33.44 25.63
C ALA A 712 20.97 33.62 24.88
N LEU A 713 19.94 32.86 25.24
CA LEU A 713 18.59 32.96 24.67
C LEU A 713 17.95 34.36 24.86
N SER A 714 18.43 35.13 25.83
CA SER A 714 18.00 36.52 26.08
C SER A 714 18.51 37.52 25.04
N GLN A 715 19.44 37.14 24.18
CA GLN A 715 20.00 38.04 23.16
C GLN A 715 18.98 38.36 22.05
N SER A 716 19.18 39.51 21.40
CA SER A 716 18.34 39.95 20.29
C SER A 716 18.58 39.09 19.03
N LEU A 717 17.57 39.02 18.14
CA LEU A 717 17.70 38.33 16.85
C LEU A 717 18.84 38.92 15.99
N SER A 718 19.07 40.23 16.08
CA SER A 718 20.19 40.92 15.40
C SER A 718 21.56 40.34 15.81
N THR A 719 21.77 40.18 17.12
CA THR A 719 23.01 39.59 17.67
C THR A 719 23.22 38.18 17.14
N ILE A 720 22.14 37.38 17.10
CA ILE A 720 22.16 36.00 16.60
C ILE A 720 22.53 35.96 15.11
N VAL A 721 21.84 36.75 14.27
CA VAL A 721 22.06 36.79 12.81
C VAL A 721 23.45 37.33 12.46
N SER A 722 24.04 38.20 13.29
CA SER A 722 25.40 38.71 13.07
C SER A 722 26.51 37.68 13.29
N ARG A 723 26.21 36.48 13.80
CA ARG A 723 27.22 35.48 14.10
C ARG A 723 27.91 34.92 12.84
N PRO A 724 29.20 34.53 12.93
CA PRO A 724 29.98 34.00 11.80
C PRO A 724 29.36 32.75 11.16
N GLU A 725 28.63 31.95 11.93
CA GLU A 725 27.95 30.74 11.45
C GLU A 725 26.88 31.02 10.37
N PHE A 726 26.46 32.28 10.28
CA PHE A 726 25.53 32.79 9.27
C PHE A 726 26.22 33.70 8.22
N GLU A 727 27.56 33.87 8.24
CA GLU A 727 28.26 34.82 7.34
C GLU A 727 28.48 34.30 5.93
N ASP A 728 28.90 33.05 5.77
CA ASP A 728 29.23 32.42 4.47
C ASP A 728 28.55 31.06 4.29
N THR A 729 27.40 30.85 4.95
CA THR A 729 26.62 29.60 4.86
C THR A 729 25.29 29.84 4.15
N LEU A 730 24.76 28.81 3.48
CA LEU A 730 23.42 28.87 2.86
C LEU A 730 22.29 28.80 3.91
N VAL A 731 22.56 28.88 5.21
CA VAL A 731 21.56 28.72 6.28
C VAL A 731 20.46 29.78 6.21
N LEU A 732 20.81 31.07 6.18
CA LEU A 732 19.82 32.15 6.11
C LEU A 732 18.94 32.08 4.84
N PRO A 733 19.49 31.85 3.64
CA PRO A 733 18.68 31.56 2.45
C PRO A 733 17.64 30.44 2.67
N HIS A 734 18.05 29.31 3.27
CA HIS A 734 17.15 28.18 3.52
C HIS A 734 16.06 28.48 4.57
N VAL A 735 16.39 29.27 5.59
CA VAL A 735 15.41 29.74 6.58
C VAL A 735 14.38 30.67 5.93
N LEU A 736 14.84 31.64 5.14
CA LEU A 736 13.96 32.61 4.46
C LEU A 736 13.01 31.90 3.48
N ILE A 737 13.51 30.92 2.74
CA ILE A 737 12.66 30.21 1.77
C ILE A 737 11.67 29.27 2.44
N LEU A 738 12.04 28.61 3.55
CA LEU A 738 11.09 27.86 4.38
C LEU A 738 9.95 28.77 4.85
N ILE A 739 10.29 29.95 5.40
CA ILE A 739 9.29 30.92 5.88
C ILE A 739 8.40 31.39 4.72
N TYR A 740 8.98 31.75 3.57
CA TYR A 740 8.20 32.14 2.39
C TYR A 740 7.20 31.05 1.97
N ASN A 741 7.63 29.80 1.97
CA ASN A 741 6.78 28.68 1.59
C ASN A 741 5.65 28.48 2.59
N VAL A 742 5.95 28.52 3.89
CA VAL A 742 4.95 28.43 4.96
C VAL A 742 3.90 29.54 4.83
N LEU A 743 4.32 30.77 4.51
CA LEU A 743 3.43 31.91 4.35
C LEU A 743 2.55 31.86 3.08
N THR A 744 2.92 31.06 2.08
CA THR A 744 2.26 31.04 0.76
C THR A 744 1.50 29.74 0.47
N GLU A 745 1.71 28.68 1.24
CA GLU A 745 0.95 27.45 1.10
C GLU A 745 -0.36 27.50 1.88
N MET A 746 -1.49 27.48 1.16
CA MET A 746 -2.79 27.85 1.71
C MET A 746 -3.68 26.65 2.07
N ARG A 747 -3.33 25.39 1.77
CA ARG A 747 -4.21 24.23 2.06
C ARG A 747 -4.76 24.24 3.50
N LEU A 748 -3.86 24.37 4.48
CA LEU A 748 -4.21 24.36 5.90
C LEU A 748 -4.79 25.71 6.35
N VAL A 749 -4.11 26.80 6.00
CA VAL A 749 -4.32 28.12 6.62
C VAL A 749 -5.29 29.03 5.88
N GLY A 750 -5.50 28.77 4.58
CA GLY A 750 -6.37 29.56 3.71
C GLY A 750 -7.83 29.21 3.86
N ASN A 751 -8.68 30.23 3.80
CA ASN A 751 -10.13 30.10 3.75
C ASN A 751 -10.57 29.87 2.30
N MET A 752 -10.63 28.60 1.90
CA MET A 752 -10.98 28.15 0.55
C MET A 752 -12.17 27.20 0.58
N ASP A 753 -12.94 27.19 -0.50
CA ASP A 753 -14.07 26.27 -0.67
C ASP A 753 -13.63 24.82 -0.85
N ASP A 754 -12.53 24.59 -1.58
CA ASP A 754 -11.96 23.26 -1.83
C ASP A 754 -10.43 23.26 -1.64
N PRO A 755 -9.95 23.13 -0.38
CA PRO A 755 -8.53 23.10 -0.06
C PRO A 755 -7.78 21.91 -0.67
N ASP A 756 -8.46 20.79 -0.86
CA ASP A 756 -7.85 19.57 -1.37
C ASP A 756 -7.62 19.67 -2.88
N ALA A 757 -8.59 20.20 -3.65
CA ALA A 757 -8.38 20.51 -5.06
C ALA A 757 -7.27 21.56 -5.26
N TYR A 758 -7.21 22.59 -4.41
CA TYR A 758 -6.12 23.56 -4.43
C TYR A 758 -4.76 22.87 -4.26
N PHE A 759 -4.64 21.99 -3.27
CA PHE A 759 -3.40 21.28 -2.98
C PHE A 759 -3.00 20.32 -4.11
N ILE A 760 -3.94 19.55 -4.65
CA ILE A 760 -3.71 18.64 -5.79
C ILE A 760 -3.21 19.42 -7.00
N LYS A 761 -3.86 20.54 -7.35
CA LYS A 761 -3.44 21.41 -8.45
C LYS A 761 -2.01 21.91 -8.25
N ARG A 762 -1.67 22.34 -7.03
CA ARG A 762 -0.34 22.86 -6.68
C ARG A 762 0.74 21.80 -6.80
N GLN A 763 0.48 20.58 -6.32
CA GLN A 763 1.38 19.44 -6.50
C GLN A 763 1.54 19.06 -7.96
N GLY A 764 0.47 19.10 -8.76
CA GLY A 764 0.53 18.87 -10.20
C GLY A 764 1.47 19.84 -10.93
N ILE A 765 1.40 21.14 -10.60
CA ILE A 765 2.30 22.17 -11.15
C ILE A 765 3.76 21.87 -10.78
N HIS A 766 4.01 21.50 -9.52
CA HIS A 766 5.34 21.14 -9.03
C HIS A 766 5.94 19.93 -9.77
N MET A 767 5.16 18.87 -9.95
CA MET A 767 5.60 17.67 -10.67
C MET A 767 5.88 17.94 -12.15
N GLN A 768 5.09 18.80 -12.78
CA GLN A 768 5.29 19.19 -14.18
C GLN A 768 6.56 20.02 -14.38
N ALA A 769 6.83 20.97 -13.48
CA ALA A 769 8.03 21.81 -13.53
C ALA A 769 9.33 21.02 -13.37
N ARG A 770 9.32 19.90 -12.63
CA ARG A 770 10.46 18.97 -12.49
C ARG A 770 10.82 18.22 -13.78
N GLY A 771 10.10 18.40 -14.90
CA GLY A 771 10.40 17.71 -16.16
C GLY A 771 10.05 16.21 -16.19
N ASN A 772 9.33 15.70 -15.18
CA ASN A 772 8.96 14.28 -15.05
C ASN A 772 7.80 13.82 -15.97
N ILE A 773 7.52 14.54 -17.07
CA ILE A 773 6.37 14.31 -17.97
C ILE A 773 6.63 13.15 -18.96
N THR A 774 7.24 12.06 -18.51
CA THR A 774 7.36 10.83 -19.34
C THR A 774 6.93 9.55 -18.63
N ASN A 775 6.53 9.60 -17.36
CA ASN A 775 6.06 8.40 -16.66
C ASN A 775 4.62 8.57 -16.17
N ASP A 776 3.67 8.37 -17.09
CA ASP A 776 2.22 8.21 -16.84
C ASP A 776 1.89 7.18 -15.74
N ALA A 777 2.81 6.26 -15.44
CA ALA A 777 2.68 5.32 -14.34
C ALA A 777 3.00 5.95 -12.97
N TYR A 778 4.00 6.83 -12.89
CA TYR A 778 4.45 7.47 -11.65
C TYR A 778 3.46 8.52 -11.16
N VAL A 779 2.92 9.33 -12.08
CA VAL A 779 1.85 10.29 -11.76
C VAL A 779 0.61 9.52 -11.30
N ARG A 780 0.21 8.44 -11.97
CA ARG A 780 -0.89 7.59 -11.46
C ARG A 780 -0.62 7.01 -10.08
N ASP A 781 0.57 6.48 -9.80
CA ASP A 781 0.90 5.92 -8.50
C ASP A 781 0.90 6.99 -7.40
N VAL A 782 1.49 8.16 -7.65
CA VAL A 782 1.50 9.26 -6.67
C VAL A 782 0.08 9.81 -6.47
N PHE A 783 -0.70 10.01 -7.54
CA PHE A 783 -2.08 10.49 -7.44
C PHE A 783 -3.01 9.45 -6.81
N GLN A 784 -2.90 8.15 -7.11
CA GLN A 784 -3.65 7.09 -6.41
C GLN A 784 -3.25 6.99 -4.93
N ASN A 785 -1.97 7.25 -4.62
CA ASN A 785 -1.48 7.35 -3.25
C ASN A 785 -1.98 8.61 -2.52
N TYR A 786 -2.33 9.68 -3.23
CA TYR A 786 -2.92 10.91 -2.65
C TYR A 786 -4.45 10.88 -2.58
N GLU A 787 -5.13 10.29 -3.58
CA GLU A 787 -6.60 10.19 -3.70
C GLU A 787 -7.24 9.44 -2.53
N GLY A 788 -6.50 8.56 -1.86
CA GLY A 788 -6.98 7.86 -0.66
C GLY A 788 -7.04 8.72 0.62
N LEU A 789 -6.27 9.80 0.71
CA LEU A 789 -6.22 10.72 1.87
C LEU A 789 -7.19 11.90 1.70
N LEU A 790 -7.36 12.34 0.46
CA LEU A 790 -8.18 13.47 0.08
C LEU A 790 -9.53 12.95 -0.40
N VAL A 791 -10.55 12.96 0.48
CA VAL A 791 -11.94 12.79 0.05
C VAL A 791 -12.43 14.18 -0.35
N PRO A 792 -12.58 14.51 -1.65
CA PRO A 792 -13.12 15.80 -2.03
C PRO A 792 -14.53 15.94 -1.44
N THR A 793 -14.85 17.13 -0.93
CA THR A 793 -16.18 17.48 -0.40
C THR A 793 -17.29 17.37 -1.45
N ASN A 794 -16.93 17.29 -2.74
CA ASN A 794 -17.84 17.10 -3.85
C ASN A 794 -17.57 15.77 -4.61
N PRO A 795 -18.51 14.81 -4.64
CA PRO A 795 -18.32 13.56 -5.39
C PRO A 795 -18.23 13.78 -6.92
N TYR A 796 -18.66 14.92 -7.46
CA TYR A 796 -18.57 15.25 -8.88
C TYR A 796 -17.19 15.74 -9.35
N THR A 797 -16.24 16.04 -8.45
CA THR A 797 -14.84 16.35 -8.81
C THR A 797 -13.98 15.11 -9.03
N LYS A 798 -14.45 13.91 -8.63
CA LYS A 798 -13.72 12.63 -8.79
C LYS A 798 -13.44 12.27 -10.25
N SER A 799 -14.39 12.48 -11.18
CA SER A 799 -14.19 12.17 -12.60
C SER A 799 -13.46 13.30 -13.33
N VAL A 800 -13.80 14.55 -13.04
CA VAL A 800 -13.38 15.70 -13.85
C VAL A 800 -11.90 16.04 -13.71
N GLN A 801 -11.23 15.77 -12.58
CA GLN A 801 -9.80 16.13 -12.41
C GLN A 801 -8.84 15.05 -12.93
N SER A 802 -9.11 13.77 -12.69
CA SER A 802 -8.38 12.66 -13.31
C SER A 802 -8.54 12.68 -14.84
N GLU A 803 -9.75 12.98 -15.34
CA GLU A 803 -10.02 13.14 -16.77
C GLU A 803 -9.45 14.45 -17.34
N ARG A 804 -9.49 15.61 -16.68
CA ARG A 804 -8.91 16.84 -17.27
C ARG A 804 -7.39 16.81 -17.40
N ILE A 805 -6.68 16.06 -16.54
CA ILE A 805 -5.23 15.89 -16.65
C ILE A 805 -4.88 14.81 -17.70
N SER A 806 -5.71 13.77 -17.85
CA SER A 806 -5.51 12.72 -18.87
C SER A 806 -6.08 13.04 -20.26
N CYS A 807 -7.08 13.91 -20.38
CA CYS A 807 -7.79 14.23 -21.63
C CYS A 807 -7.28 15.46 -22.39
N ASN A 808 -6.25 16.15 -21.92
CA ASN A 808 -5.56 17.17 -22.73
C ASN A 808 -4.51 16.59 -23.69
N ILE A 809 -4.38 15.26 -23.75
CA ILE A 809 -3.60 14.57 -24.79
C ILE A 809 -4.61 14.00 -25.80
N PRO A 810 -4.72 14.54 -27.02
CA PRO A 810 -5.67 14.00 -28.00
C PRO A 810 -5.20 12.61 -28.42
N TYR A 811 -5.93 11.58 -27.96
CA TYR A 811 -5.85 10.21 -28.47
C TYR A 811 -6.39 10.22 -29.90
N THR A 812 -5.48 10.41 -30.86
CA THR A 812 -5.76 10.15 -32.27
C THR A 812 -4.83 9.03 -32.70
N SER A 813 -5.44 7.89 -32.99
CA SER A 813 -4.85 6.77 -33.69
C SER A 813 -4.43 7.24 -35.10
N GLN A 814 -3.21 7.74 -35.25
CA GLN A 814 -2.58 7.85 -36.57
C GLN A 814 -1.05 7.96 -36.45
N THR A 815 -0.41 6.95 -37.05
CA THR A 815 0.94 6.91 -37.66
C THR A 815 1.98 7.97 -37.25
N HIS A 816 3.13 7.47 -36.78
CA HIS A 816 4.43 8.15 -36.70
C HIS A 816 4.58 9.36 -37.63
N GLN A 817 4.27 10.55 -37.12
CA GLN A 817 4.93 11.79 -37.51
C GLN A 817 5.46 12.43 -36.24
N LYS A 818 6.74 12.82 -36.28
CA LYS A 818 7.42 13.58 -35.24
C LYS A 818 6.56 14.79 -34.88
N ARG A 819 5.85 14.75 -33.76
CA ARG A 819 5.34 15.97 -33.11
C ARG A 819 6.54 16.69 -32.55
N GLU A 820 6.70 17.95 -32.92
CA GLU A 820 7.55 18.87 -32.17
C GLU A 820 7.09 18.87 -30.70
N PRO A 821 8.01 18.93 -29.73
CA PRO A 821 7.62 18.95 -28.32
C PRO A 821 6.82 20.23 -28.09
N ASP A 822 5.56 20.06 -27.69
CA ASP A 822 4.69 21.16 -27.27
C ASP A 822 5.49 22.09 -26.34
N SER A 823 5.54 23.36 -26.68
CA SER A 823 6.28 24.38 -25.94
C SER A 823 5.83 24.36 -24.48
N PHE A 824 6.74 23.93 -23.58
CA PHE A 824 6.59 24.04 -22.12
C PHE A 824 5.93 25.37 -21.74
N SER A 825 4.78 25.34 -21.06
CA SER A 825 4.08 26.58 -20.72
C SER A 825 4.95 27.43 -19.78
N SER A 826 5.14 28.70 -20.12
CA SER A 826 5.96 29.63 -19.33
C SER A 826 5.41 29.91 -17.93
N GLN A 827 4.17 29.48 -17.63
CA GLN A 827 3.52 29.61 -16.33
C GLN A 827 4.11 28.65 -15.28
N ASN A 828 4.66 27.51 -15.71
CA ASN A 828 5.18 26.48 -14.81
C ASN A 828 6.61 26.78 -14.30
N PHE A 829 7.31 27.79 -14.82
CA PHE A 829 8.66 28.17 -14.38
C PHE A 829 8.70 29.59 -13.78
N ASN A 830 7.77 29.85 -12.85
CA ASN A 830 7.69 31.13 -12.16
C ASN A 830 8.35 31.06 -10.76
N PRO A 831 9.42 31.85 -10.50
CA PRO A 831 10.16 31.88 -9.22
C PRO A 831 9.31 32.26 -8.00
N GLY A 832 8.13 32.86 -8.21
CA GLY A 832 7.21 33.17 -7.12
C GLY A 832 6.48 31.94 -6.57
N TYR A 833 6.50 30.78 -7.23
CA TYR A 833 5.83 29.60 -6.66
C TYR A 833 6.72 28.88 -5.63
N PRO A 834 6.15 28.55 -4.44
CA PRO A 834 6.91 28.16 -3.26
C PRO A 834 7.61 26.80 -3.33
N PHE A 835 7.08 25.83 -4.07
CA PHE A 835 7.54 24.44 -3.95
C PHE A 835 8.86 24.13 -4.67
N TYR A 836 9.37 25.02 -5.52
CA TYR A 836 10.64 24.81 -6.25
C TYR A 836 11.86 24.70 -5.34
N TYR A 837 11.77 25.20 -4.11
CA TYR A 837 12.94 25.42 -3.27
C TYR A 837 13.02 24.52 -2.05
N LEU A 838 12.05 23.62 -1.91
CA LEU A 838 12.05 22.57 -0.88
C LEU A 838 12.60 21.26 -1.44
N ASN A 839 13.12 21.26 -2.66
CA ASN A 839 13.69 20.09 -3.31
C ASN A 839 15.03 19.68 -2.68
N THR A 840 15.61 18.58 -3.15
CA THR A 840 17.00 18.22 -2.80
C THR A 840 17.95 19.33 -3.26
N VAL A 841 19.18 19.40 -2.71
CA VAL A 841 20.17 20.42 -3.10
C VAL A 841 20.42 20.41 -4.61
N GLN A 842 20.58 19.21 -5.18
CA GLN A 842 20.89 19.00 -6.59
C GLN A 842 19.74 19.45 -7.48
N GLU A 843 18.50 19.05 -7.15
CA GLU A 843 17.29 19.48 -7.86
C GLU A 843 17.12 21.01 -7.77
N THR A 844 17.26 21.58 -6.57
CA THR A 844 17.14 23.02 -6.35
C THR A 844 18.15 23.78 -7.21
N GLN A 845 19.40 23.34 -7.28
CA GLN A 845 20.43 23.94 -8.14
C GLN A 845 20.10 23.81 -9.64
N LEU A 846 19.58 22.66 -10.07
CA LEU A 846 19.17 22.43 -11.46
C LEU A 846 17.98 23.32 -11.84
N ASP A 847 16.97 23.39 -10.99
CA ASP A 847 15.78 24.21 -11.16
C ASP A 847 16.16 25.69 -11.24
N PHE A 848 17.00 26.19 -10.32
CA PHE A 848 17.52 27.55 -10.36
C PHE A 848 18.33 27.84 -11.62
N SER A 849 19.20 26.91 -12.04
CA SER A 849 20.00 27.08 -13.25
C SER A 849 19.11 27.15 -14.50
N THR A 850 18.07 26.33 -14.54
CA THR A 850 17.06 26.32 -15.61
C THR A 850 16.28 27.63 -15.62
N LEU A 851 15.82 28.09 -14.45
CA LEU A 851 15.13 29.37 -14.30
C LEU A 851 16.00 30.55 -14.73
N LEU A 852 17.26 30.58 -14.29
CA LEU A 852 18.22 31.62 -14.64
C LEU A 852 18.46 31.66 -16.15
N ASN A 853 18.64 30.50 -16.78
CA ASN A 853 18.78 30.40 -18.24
C ASN A 853 17.53 30.89 -18.97
N PHE A 854 16.33 30.55 -18.46
CA PHE A 854 15.09 31.04 -19.03
C PHE A 854 15.01 32.56 -18.98
N TYR A 855 15.30 33.17 -17.82
CA TYR A 855 15.33 34.61 -17.62
C TYR A 855 16.44 35.35 -18.38
N LYS A 856 17.54 34.66 -18.73
CA LYS A 856 18.58 35.17 -19.64
C LYS A 856 18.09 35.26 -21.09
N ILE A 857 17.24 34.33 -21.53
CA ILE A 857 16.74 34.24 -22.92
C ILE A 857 15.47 35.11 -23.12
N ARG A 858 14.57 35.12 -22.14
CA ARG A 858 13.32 35.87 -22.14
C ARG A 858 13.02 36.30 -20.72
N VAL A 859 12.66 37.56 -20.49
CA VAL A 859 12.23 38.03 -19.15
C VAL A 859 10.70 37.87 -19.05
N PRO A 860 10.15 36.76 -18.51
CA PRO A 860 8.71 36.64 -18.29
C PRO A 860 8.24 37.60 -17.20
N TYR A 861 6.92 37.81 -17.12
CA TYR A 861 6.32 38.49 -15.99
C TYR A 861 6.53 37.64 -14.72
N PHE A 862 7.12 38.25 -13.68
CA PHE A 862 7.19 37.63 -12.36
C PHE A 862 5.81 37.71 -11.69
N GLU A 863 5.20 36.58 -11.36
CA GLU A 863 3.91 36.53 -10.65
C GLU A 863 4.09 35.92 -9.26
N LEU A 864 3.38 36.46 -8.28
CA LEU A 864 3.33 35.88 -6.95
C LEU A 864 2.16 34.88 -6.87
N PRO A 865 2.16 33.96 -5.88
CA PRO A 865 0.99 33.16 -5.56
C PRO A 865 -0.20 34.05 -5.23
N ASP A 866 -1.41 33.56 -5.50
CA ASP A 866 -2.65 34.26 -5.13
C ASP A 866 -2.73 34.49 -3.63
N VAL A 867 -3.17 35.68 -3.23
CA VAL A 867 -3.39 36.00 -1.82
C VAL A 867 -4.81 35.58 -1.44
N ILE A 868 -4.88 34.52 -0.64
CA ILE A 868 -6.14 33.95 -0.15
C ILE A 868 -6.38 34.45 1.27
N GLU A 869 -7.63 34.78 1.63
CA GLU A 869 -7.98 35.17 3.00
C GLU A 869 -7.67 34.03 3.99
N LEU A 870 -7.22 34.37 5.20
CA LEU A 870 -6.87 33.35 6.19
C LEU A 870 -8.10 32.83 6.93
N ARG A 871 -8.03 31.58 7.39
CA ARG A 871 -8.97 31.05 8.39
C ARG A 871 -8.86 31.84 9.69
N ALA A 872 -9.96 31.91 10.44
CA ALA A 872 -10.04 32.75 11.64
C ALA A 872 -8.96 32.38 12.68
N GLU A 873 -8.68 31.09 12.82
CA GLU A 873 -7.71 30.53 13.75
C GLU A 873 -6.26 30.83 13.33
N PHE A 874 -6.01 31.06 12.04
CA PHE A 874 -4.66 31.25 11.48
C PHE A 874 -4.31 32.72 11.21
N LYS A 875 -5.10 33.67 11.73
CA LYS A 875 -4.79 35.12 11.64
C LYS A 875 -3.44 35.49 12.28
N GLY A 876 -2.92 34.65 13.17
CA GLY A 876 -1.58 34.81 13.72
C GLY A 876 -0.46 34.79 12.66
N MET A 877 -0.69 34.24 11.47
CA MET A 877 0.28 34.34 10.36
C MET A 877 0.50 35.78 9.90
N ASP A 878 -0.55 36.59 9.83
CA ASP A 878 -0.42 38.01 9.52
C ASP A 878 0.27 38.72 10.70
N ALA A 879 -0.06 38.35 11.95
CA ALA A 879 0.63 38.89 13.13
C ALA A 879 2.14 38.58 13.12
N PHE A 880 2.55 37.40 12.66
CA PHE A 880 3.95 37.05 12.44
C PHE A 880 4.57 37.89 11.33
N MET A 881 3.93 37.92 10.15
CA MET A 881 4.45 38.60 8.95
C MET A 881 4.68 40.10 9.16
N PHE A 882 3.82 40.75 9.95
CA PHE A 882 3.91 42.18 10.27
C PHE A 882 4.43 42.44 11.70
N SER A 883 5.06 41.44 12.33
CA SER A 883 5.70 41.62 13.63
C SER A 883 6.99 42.42 13.53
N GLU A 884 7.28 43.20 14.56
CA GLU A 884 8.57 43.89 14.70
C GLU A 884 9.73 42.90 14.64
N SER A 885 9.63 41.78 15.37
CA SER A 885 10.67 40.74 15.40
C SER A 885 11.00 40.15 14.01
N PHE A 886 9.99 39.86 13.18
CA PHE A 886 10.23 39.31 11.84
C PHE A 886 10.72 40.36 10.85
N LEU A 887 10.17 41.58 10.90
CA LEU A 887 10.62 42.69 10.06
C LEU A 887 12.06 43.09 10.40
N ASP A 888 12.42 43.14 11.68
CA ASP A 888 13.81 43.35 12.11
C ASP A 888 14.74 42.23 11.65
N PHE A 889 14.31 40.96 11.77
CA PHE A 889 15.06 39.83 11.26
C PHE A 889 15.32 39.94 9.75
N LEU A 890 14.30 40.30 8.96
CA LEU A 890 14.46 40.54 7.52
C LEU A 890 15.42 41.70 7.23
N MET A 891 15.33 42.79 8.00
CA MET A 891 16.21 43.94 7.87
C MET A 891 17.67 43.56 8.18
N ASP A 892 17.90 42.77 9.23
CA ASP A 892 19.24 42.31 9.60
C ASP A 892 19.81 41.34 8.57
N CYS A 893 18.99 40.45 8.00
CA CYS A 893 19.39 39.63 6.84
C CYS A 893 19.75 40.48 5.63
N PHE A 894 18.97 41.52 5.32
CA PHE A 894 19.25 42.45 4.22
C PHE A 894 20.56 43.20 4.44
N ILE A 895 20.75 43.81 5.61
CA ILE A 895 21.97 44.57 5.94
C ILE A 895 23.21 43.67 5.87
N LYS A 896 23.10 42.45 6.39
CA LYS A 896 24.20 41.49 6.36
C LYS A 896 24.61 41.16 4.92
N TRP A 897 23.64 40.97 4.04
CA TRP A 897 23.89 40.76 2.61
C TRP A 897 24.42 42.03 1.93
N TYR A 898 23.83 43.20 2.20
CA TYR A 898 24.16 44.48 1.57
C TYR A 898 25.60 44.95 1.84
N LYS A 899 26.18 44.61 3.00
CA LYS A 899 27.55 44.98 3.39
C LYS A 899 28.67 44.33 2.57
N LYS A 900 28.36 43.37 1.70
CA LYS A 900 29.33 42.62 0.88
C LYS A 900 29.17 42.99 -0.60
N PRO A 901 30.00 43.89 -1.16
CA PRO A 901 29.84 44.41 -2.52
C PRO A 901 29.93 43.33 -3.62
N GLU A 902 30.71 42.26 -3.39
CA GLU A 902 30.83 41.14 -4.32
C GLU A 902 29.51 40.39 -4.60
N HIS A 903 28.52 40.46 -3.69
CA HIS A 903 27.25 39.76 -3.89
C HIS A 903 26.40 40.32 -5.03
N TRP A 904 26.55 41.61 -5.37
CA TRP A 904 25.85 42.21 -6.51
C TRP A 904 26.32 41.66 -7.87
N GLN A 905 27.51 41.05 -7.90
CA GLN A 905 28.14 40.55 -9.12
C GLN A 905 28.05 39.03 -9.31
N ARG A 906 27.48 38.28 -8.35
CA ARG A 906 27.36 36.81 -8.44
C ARG A 906 26.09 36.39 -9.22
N ASP A 907 26.24 35.33 -10.01
CA ASP A 907 25.14 34.65 -10.71
C ASP A 907 24.41 33.60 -9.82
N SER A 908 24.74 33.51 -8.53
CA SER A 908 24.17 32.53 -7.59
C SER A 908 22.85 32.99 -6.93
N PRO A 909 21.96 32.06 -6.56
CA PRO A 909 20.83 32.37 -5.69
C PRO A 909 21.34 32.73 -4.28
N ASP A 910 21.31 34.01 -3.96
CA ASP A 910 21.75 34.55 -2.66
C ASP A 910 20.53 34.93 -1.80
N SER A 911 20.74 35.15 -0.49
CA SER A 911 19.70 35.53 0.49
C SER A 911 18.77 36.64 0.00
N PHE A 912 19.28 37.56 -0.82
CA PHE A 912 18.53 38.69 -1.36
C PHE A 912 17.37 38.28 -2.26
N LEU A 913 17.47 37.19 -3.02
CA LEU A 913 16.36 36.70 -3.84
C LEU A 913 15.14 36.37 -2.97
N PHE A 914 15.37 35.65 -1.87
CA PHE A 914 14.31 35.25 -0.94
C PHE A 914 13.80 36.44 -0.12
N ILE A 915 14.66 37.40 0.23
CA ILE A 915 14.23 38.67 0.81
C ILE A 915 13.26 39.37 -0.15
N LEU A 916 13.60 39.52 -1.43
CA LEU A 916 12.71 40.15 -2.43
C LEU A 916 11.38 39.40 -2.60
N LEU A 917 11.37 38.05 -2.51
CA LEU A 917 10.12 37.27 -2.51
C LEU A 917 9.22 37.66 -1.34
N ILE A 918 9.78 37.65 -0.13
CA ILE A 918 9.04 37.95 1.09
C ILE A 918 8.55 39.41 1.07
N LEU A 919 9.39 40.36 0.67
CA LEU A 919 9.01 41.78 0.54
C LEU A 919 7.87 41.97 -0.46
N SER A 920 7.96 41.32 -1.63
CA SER A 920 6.91 41.37 -2.64
C SER A 920 5.60 40.80 -2.10
N PHE A 921 5.68 39.72 -1.32
CA PHE A 921 4.51 39.09 -0.72
C PHE A 921 3.87 39.96 0.36
N ILE A 922 4.66 40.55 1.27
CA ILE A 922 4.20 41.50 2.29
C ILE A 922 3.41 42.65 1.65
N LEU A 923 3.96 43.27 0.60
CA LEU A 923 3.31 44.37 -0.13
C LEU A 923 2.02 43.93 -0.82
N ARG A 924 1.96 42.68 -1.33
CA ARG A 924 0.75 42.15 -1.96
C ARG A 924 -0.33 41.85 -0.93
N VAL A 925 0.04 41.22 0.18
CA VAL A 925 -0.86 40.89 1.30
C VAL A 925 -1.48 42.15 1.89
N SER A 926 -0.72 43.24 2.07
CA SER A 926 -1.23 44.49 2.63
C SER A 926 -2.29 45.21 1.77
N ARG A 927 -2.35 44.84 0.48
CA ARG A 927 -3.37 45.30 -0.47
C ARG A 927 -4.56 44.35 -0.56
N GLU A 928 -4.29 43.05 -0.64
CA GLU A 928 -5.29 42.03 -0.99
C GLU A 928 -6.01 41.44 0.24
N ARG A 929 -5.41 41.48 1.45
CA ARG A 929 -6.06 41.09 2.71
C ARG A 929 -6.42 42.29 3.59
N SER A 930 -7.40 42.10 4.46
CA SER A 930 -7.69 43.06 5.53
C SER A 930 -6.68 42.93 6.68
N ILE A 931 -5.61 43.71 6.63
CA ILE A 931 -4.66 43.85 7.75
C ILE A 931 -5.08 44.99 8.70
N CYS A 932 -4.78 44.86 9.99
CA CYS A 932 -5.09 45.91 10.97
C CYS A 932 -4.16 47.12 10.83
N ASP A 933 -4.58 48.26 11.37
CA ASP A 933 -3.84 49.52 11.24
C ASP A 933 -2.44 49.46 11.86
N SER A 934 -2.26 48.75 12.98
CA SER A 934 -0.94 48.58 13.59
C SER A 934 0.02 47.80 12.70
N HIS A 935 -0.45 46.79 11.97
CA HIS A 935 0.37 46.08 10.98
C HIS A 935 0.74 46.99 9.81
N ARG A 936 -0.21 47.83 9.37
CA ARG A 936 0.01 48.79 8.28
C ARG A 936 1.04 49.85 8.67
N GLU A 937 0.97 50.39 9.88
CA GLU A 937 1.97 51.35 10.40
C GLU A 937 3.36 50.73 10.49
N ARG A 938 3.50 49.53 11.06
CA ARG A 938 4.80 48.82 11.10
C ARG A 938 5.37 48.56 9.73
N MET A 939 4.52 48.20 8.76
CA MET A 939 4.93 48.05 7.37
C MET A 939 5.46 49.37 6.80
N TYR A 940 4.76 50.49 7.01
CA TYR A 940 5.22 51.81 6.56
C TYR A 940 6.53 52.21 7.21
N ASP A 941 6.70 51.95 8.50
CA ASP A 941 7.95 52.26 9.22
C ASP A 941 9.11 51.40 8.70
N PHE A 942 8.87 50.12 8.42
CA PHE A 942 9.85 49.20 7.86
C PHE A 942 10.30 49.58 6.43
N PHE A 943 9.38 49.98 5.56
CA PHE A 943 9.71 50.44 4.20
C PHE A 943 10.17 51.91 4.15
N GLY A 944 9.99 52.67 5.23
CA GLY A 944 10.40 54.06 5.37
C GLY A 944 11.89 54.25 5.71
N PRO A 945 12.30 55.49 6.04
CA PRO A 945 13.65 55.79 6.51
C PRO A 945 14.02 54.96 7.75
N HIS A 946 15.10 54.19 7.66
CA HIS A 946 15.47 53.26 8.73
C HIS A 946 16.84 53.60 9.37
N PRO A 947 16.98 53.64 10.71
CA PRO A 947 18.24 53.98 11.37
C PRO A 947 19.41 53.06 11.00
N LYS A 948 19.14 51.75 10.86
CA LYS A 948 20.15 50.77 10.44
C LYS A 948 20.65 50.95 8.98
N LEU A 949 19.98 51.80 8.20
CA LEU A 949 20.27 52.10 6.80
C LEU A 949 20.70 53.57 6.59
N GLU A 950 21.27 54.21 7.62
CA GLU A 950 21.68 55.63 7.57
C GLU A 950 20.50 56.55 7.23
N ASN A 951 19.30 56.23 7.73
CA ASN A 951 18.05 56.92 7.44
C ASN A 951 17.64 56.94 5.96
N ARG A 952 18.18 56.04 5.14
CA ARG A 952 17.65 55.74 3.81
C ARG A 952 16.51 54.73 3.92
N SER A 953 15.59 54.76 2.97
CA SER A 953 14.56 53.73 2.87
C SER A 953 15.11 52.48 2.20
N LEU A 954 14.62 51.31 2.60
CA LEU A 954 14.97 50.02 1.99
C LEU A 954 14.67 50.03 0.48
N LEU A 955 13.53 50.60 0.09
CA LEU A 955 13.11 50.72 -1.30
C LEU A 955 14.03 51.63 -2.12
N ASP A 956 14.52 52.73 -1.55
CA ASP A 956 15.46 53.62 -2.25
C ASP A 956 16.80 52.96 -2.51
N ILE A 957 17.30 52.16 -1.54
CA ILE A 957 18.52 51.38 -1.74
C ILE A 957 18.30 50.35 -2.85
N ILE A 958 17.24 49.54 -2.76
CA ILE A 958 16.92 48.51 -3.76
C ILE A 958 16.79 49.12 -5.18
N ARG A 959 16.16 50.29 -5.32
CA ARG A 959 16.03 51.01 -6.61
C ARG A 959 17.37 51.49 -7.17
N ARG A 960 18.24 52.03 -6.32
CA ARG A 960 19.54 52.58 -6.74
C ARG A 960 20.53 51.50 -7.16
N GLU A 961 20.40 50.29 -6.61
CA GLU A 961 21.32 49.18 -6.87
C GLU A 961 20.90 48.32 -8.09
N VAL A 962 19.73 48.55 -8.70
CA VAL A 962 19.29 47.84 -9.92
C VAL A 962 20.37 47.80 -11.02
N PRO A 963 21.04 48.92 -11.37
CA PRO A 963 22.07 48.92 -12.41
C PRO A 963 23.30 48.06 -12.07
N ASN A 964 23.53 47.77 -10.79
CA ASN A 964 24.65 46.97 -10.31
C ASN A 964 24.33 45.46 -10.32
N CYS A 965 23.06 45.08 -10.50
CA CYS A 965 22.62 43.68 -10.48
C CYS A 965 22.86 43.00 -11.84
N ARG A 966 23.78 42.03 -11.88
CA ARG A 966 24.04 41.22 -13.09
C ARG A 966 23.13 40.02 -13.24
N ASN A 967 22.41 39.65 -12.17
CA ASN A 967 21.51 38.50 -12.16
C ASN A 967 20.12 38.90 -12.72
N PRO A 968 19.71 38.41 -13.91
CA PRO A 968 18.46 38.83 -14.57
C PRO A 968 17.20 38.43 -13.79
N LEU A 969 17.26 37.36 -13.00
CA LEU A 969 16.15 36.93 -12.15
C LEU A 969 15.94 37.93 -11.00
N VAL A 970 17.03 38.32 -10.32
CA VAL A 970 16.99 39.32 -9.25
C VAL A 970 16.55 40.68 -9.80
N ALA A 971 17.05 41.10 -10.97
CA ALA A 971 16.63 42.34 -11.61
C ALA A 971 15.12 42.36 -11.91
N ALA A 972 14.56 41.26 -12.43
CA ALA A 972 13.12 41.14 -12.67
C ALA A 972 12.30 41.23 -11.37
N MET A 973 12.79 40.66 -10.27
CA MET A 973 12.15 40.72 -8.96
C MET A 973 12.23 42.11 -8.32
N ILE A 974 13.35 42.82 -8.47
CA ILE A 974 13.44 44.22 -8.02
C ILE A 974 12.42 45.07 -8.79
N ASN A 975 12.28 44.88 -10.10
CA ASN A 975 11.25 45.57 -10.89
C ASN A 975 9.85 45.26 -10.37
N ARG A 976 9.58 44.02 -9.93
CA ARG A 976 8.30 43.69 -9.28
C ARG A 976 8.12 44.43 -7.96
N VAL A 977 9.10 44.38 -7.05
CA VAL A 977 9.05 45.12 -5.77
C VAL A 977 8.79 46.61 -6.03
N ASN A 978 9.45 47.19 -7.03
CA ASN A 978 9.22 48.57 -7.44
C ASN A 978 7.79 48.82 -7.91
N SER A 979 7.21 47.92 -8.71
CA SER A 979 5.80 48.03 -9.13
C SER A 979 4.82 47.99 -7.95
N LEU A 980 5.16 47.28 -6.87
CA LEU A 980 4.34 47.15 -5.66
C LEU A 980 4.66 48.21 -4.60
N SER A 981 5.78 48.91 -4.71
CA SER A 981 6.32 49.80 -3.67
C SER A 981 5.39 50.95 -3.24
N HIS A 982 4.46 51.38 -4.10
CA HIS A 982 3.45 52.36 -3.76
C HIS A 982 2.53 51.91 -2.61
N LEU A 983 2.38 50.60 -2.40
CA LEU A 983 1.59 50.01 -1.32
C LEU A 983 2.30 50.11 0.04
N GLY A 984 3.63 50.29 0.04
CA GLY A 984 4.46 50.39 1.24
C GLY A 984 4.71 51.83 1.68
N MET A 985 4.08 52.83 1.08
CA MET A 985 4.27 54.25 1.40
C MET A 985 3.02 54.83 2.05
N ARG A 986 3.18 55.76 3.00
CA ARG A 986 2.07 56.57 3.52
C ARG A 986 1.51 57.42 2.38
N ASN A 987 0.19 57.39 2.19
CA ASN A 987 -0.47 58.29 1.26
C ASN A 987 -0.20 59.74 1.68
N SER A 988 0.53 60.49 0.85
CA SER A 988 0.84 61.90 1.07
C SER A 988 -0.34 62.85 0.81
N GLN A 989 -1.58 62.33 0.74
CA GLN A 989 -2.80 63.09 0.40
C GLN A 989 -3.87 63.14 1.50
N THR A 990 -3.57 62.72 2.73
CA THR A 990 -4.44 63.01 3.88
C THR A 990 -3.63 63.71 4.97
N ASN A 991 -3.42 65.01 4.76
CA ASN A 991 -3.21 66.00 5.80
C ASN A 991 -4.31 67.05 5.67
#